data_AF-A0A497P733-F1
#
_entry.id   AF-A0A497P733-F1
#
_cell.length_a   1.000
_cell.length_b   1.000
_cell.length_c   1.000
_cell.angle_alpha   90.00
_cell.angle_beta   90.00
_cell.angle_gamma   90.00
#
_symmetry.space_group_name_H-M   'P 1'
#
loop_
_entity.id
_entity.type
_entity.pdbx_description
1 polymer ?
#
loop_
_entity_poly.entity_id
_entity_poly.type
_entity_poly.pdbx_seq_one_letter_code
_entity_poly.pdbx_strand_id
1 'polypeptide(L)'
;MIFHKAAVFVWFPLRKWYVVSMGYPQCRVDIFRGVKHFDEVFASNWTMSQGSLSTDGKIGTLTIGASYNFASMSKSWSFNTSTHRYAIIKCTELTGSSWKLEAKLAGNVKSSKTFVDTGIKTVDLQNDGVGSPPYLGNIDEIVLTVNGSADQHVKFDYVKICEKTMLTPSDDLAVIDLNVHLAVTEEVGSVNCLLQNYDAKYTDQINVGDLIEVAMSRTGQSFIKVFKGRISSVAKRAEATSRGPQHYLRLRGLDLGAELFNRLVTKEYESKEGSEIIKDVLANYTSLESVGVEVTTSTYVNEEYVNKPAWEIIKYIAETAKDASGAIGYDFKCEEGDIKFFPRDKYVSTVSLDGIITLCEHEMAIERVRNKIYVYGEASKPLPLDKDVWTESLTPADGVWSVGGGGSTLSLDSTDKVMGSYSIKTSGGSGTVLVFTLNAGKEVNCNLYPSLTFQLKPEAGYPYFTIQLEDTAGMIVRRHLQIPDGKWSLQNFPTGKRHSDQWEQSIFNAQPFDWENVKKLSFYISTTVGVDFRVDNLFFNKCRWSGVEEDLVSQSKYGLRELAITDETLVSDDACSKVAAAELNYRKSPAEFLKVMVIGDPNIVAGETIHVVSSNENIDGNYRIQSVDHHMNDEGEFESLLTLIAEPPRLAEIISETRRELGVLTRGTAYRKLGR
;
A
#
# COMPACT_ATOMS: atom_id res chain seq x y z
N MET A 1 -51.00 -2.03 -12.40
CA MET A 1 -51.90 -0.86 -12.29
C MET A 1 -51.04 0.31 -11.84
N ILE A 2 -51.00 1.36 -12.65
CA ILE A 2 -50.05 2.48 -12.61
C ILE A 2 -50.44 3.43 -11.46
N PHE A 3 -49.54 3.71 -10.53
CA PHE A 3 -49.78 4.71 -9.48
C PHE A 3 -49.18 6.06 -9.84
N HIS A 4 -50.08 6.98 -10.19
CA HIS A 4 -49.92 8.42 -10.07
C HIS A 4 -49.80 8.84 -8.60
N LYS A 5 -48.91 9.78 -8.30
CA LYS A 5 -49.19 10.86 -7.32
C LYS A 5 -48.90 12.21 -7.99
N ALA A 6 -49.83 13.12 -7.77
CA ALA A 6 -50.11 14.29 -8.57
C ALA A 6 -49.06 15.40 -8.42
N ALA A 7 -48.81 16.06 -9.55
CA ALA A 7 -48.12 17.33 -9.67
C ALA A 7 -48.84 18.44 -8.87
N VAL A 8 -48.07 19.20 -8.10
CA VAL A 8 -48.45 20.55 -7.69
C VAL A 8 -47.60 21.51 -8.51
N PHE A 9 -48.16 22.02 -9.60
CA PHE A 9 -47.56 23.13 -10.36
C PHE A 9 -47.72 24.42 -9.54
N VAL A 10 -46.63 24.93 -8.98
CA VAL A 10 -46.53 26.33 -8.53
C VAL A 10 -45.74 27.10 -9.58
N TRP A 11 -46.39 28.07 -10.21
CA TRP A 11 -45.85 28.89 -11.29
C TRP A 11 -45.05 30.06 -10.71
N PHE A 12 -43.73 30.10 -10.92
CA PHE A 12 -42.89 31.29 -10.79
C PHE A 12 -41.84 31.31 -11.94
N PRO A 13 -41.39 32.51 -12.40
CA PRO A 13 -40.96 32.69 -13.78
C PRO A 13 -39.50 32.31 -14.07
N LEU A 14 -39.34 31.51 -15.13
CA LEU A 14 -38.28 31.47 -16.16
C LEU A 14 -36.82 31.77 -15.73
N ARG A 15 -36.09 30.70 -15.37
CA ARG A 15 -34.70 30.49 -15.83
C ARG A 15 -34.73 29.38 -16.89
N LYS A 16 -33.99 29.54 -18.00
CA LYS A 16 -33.80 28.49 -19.01
C LYS A 16 -33.11 27.29 -18.35
N TRP A 17 -33.87 26.27 -18.00
CA TRP A 17 -33.35 24.96 -17.68
C TRP A 17 -33.24 24.21 -19.00
N TYR A 18 -32.02 23.82 -19.38
CA TYR A 18 -31.88 22.67 -20.27
C TYR A 18 -32.40 21.47 -19.49
N VAL A 19 -33.67 21.12 -19.67
CA VAL A 19 -34.20 19.87 -19.16
C VAL A 19 -33.63 18.77 -20.04
N VAL A 20 -32.47 18.25 -19.66
CA VAL A 20 -32.02 16.95 -20.16
C VAL A 20 -33.09 15.98 -19.66
N SER A 21 -33.92 15.45 -20.57
CA SER A 21 -34.93 14.44 -20.27
C SER A 21 -34.22 13.12 -19.93
N MET A 22 -33.60 13.04 -18.76
CA MET A 22 -33.02 11.81 -18.24
C MET A 22 -34.14 10.94 -17.65
N GLY A 23 -34.06 9.63 -17.87
CA GLY A 23 -35.00 8.67 -17.27
C GLY A 23 -35.03 8.78 -15.75
N TYR A 24 -36.18 8.45 -15.15
CA TYR A 24 -36.34 8.42 -13.70
C TYR A 24 -35.30 7.47 -13.07
N PRO A 25 -34.64 7.86 -11.97
CA PRO A 25 -33.71 6.98 -11.29
C PRO A 25 -34.43 5.77 -10.70
N GLN A 26 -33.76 4.62 -10.75
CA GLN A 26 -34.25 3.37 -10.20
C GLN A 26 -33.11 2.68 -9.45
N CYS A 27 -33.45 2.02 -8.34
CA CYS A 27 -32.53 1.14 -7.63
C CYS A 27 -33.15 -0.23 -7.45
N ARG A 28 -32.27 -1.21 -7.30
CA ARG A 28 -32.60 -2.58 -6.96
C ARG A 28 -31.72 -2.98 -5.78
N VAL A 29 -32.36 -3.40 -4.70
CA VAL A 29 -31.69 -3.85 -3.49
C VAL A 29 -32.09 -5.30 -3.25
N ASP A 30 -31.14 -6.21 -3.36
CA ASP A 30 -31.33 -7.64 -3.11
C ASP A 30 -30.60 -8.00 -1.79
N ILE A 31 -31.30 -8.66 -0.87
CA ILE A 31 -30.77 -9.12 0.42
C ILE A 31 -30.81 -10.64 0.47
N PHE A 32 -29.63 -11.26 0.48
CA PHE A 32 -29.46 -12.70 0.58
C PHE A 32 -29.12 -13.08 2.01
N ARG A 33 -29.93 -13.97 2.58
CA ARG A 33 -29.94 -14.22 4.02
C ARG A 33 -29.16 -15.46 4.40
N GLY A 34 -28.14 -15.29 5.25
CA GLY A 34 -27.24 -16.37 5.67
C GLY A 34 -26.50 -17.03 4.50
N VAL A 35 -25.82 -16.23 3.67
CA VAL A 35 -25.05 -16.77 2.53
C VAL A 35 -23.78 -17.45 3.04
N LYS A 36 -23.62 -18.73 2.70
CA LYS A 36 -22.40 -19.50 3.01
C LYS A 36 -21.45 -19.64 1.83
N HIS A 37 -21.99 -19.98 0.67
CA HIS A 37 -21.23 -20.10 -0.58
C HIS A 37 -21.89 -19.26 -1.65
N PHE A 38 -21.07 -18.61 -2.47
CA PHE A 38 -21.54 -17.92 -3.66
C PHE A 38 -20.49 -17.99 -4.76
N ASP A 39 -20.95 -17.86 -6.00
CA ASP A 39 -20.11 -17.62 -7.17
C ASP A 39 -20.89 -16.73 -8.14
N GLU A 40 -20.22 -15.70 -8.66
CA GLU A 40 -20.78 -14.74 -9.62
C GLU A 40 -19.87 -14.54 -10.84
N VAL A 41 -18.66 -15.08 -10.80
CA VAL A 41 -17.67 -14.87 -11.85
C VAL A 41 -17.53 -16.13 -12.69
N PHE A 42 -17.74 -17.30 -12.09
CA PHE A 42 -17.61 -18.60 -12.74
C PHE A 42 -16.24 -18.83 -13.40
N ALA A 43 -15.19 -18.20 -12.86
CA ALA A 43 -13.86 -18.20 -13.45
C ALA A 43 -12.97 -19.38 -13.03
N SER A 44 -13.15 -19.92 -11.83
CA SER A 44 -12.25 -20.94 -11.28
C SER A 44 -12.98 -22.02 -10.49
N ASN A 45 -12.33 -23.18 -10.35
CA ASN A 45 -12.80 -24.31 -9.52
C ASN A 45 -14.12 -24.97 -9.96
N TRP A 46 -14.55 -24.76 -11.21
CA TRP A 46 -15.63 -25.51 -11.84
C TRP A 46 -15.10 -26.69 -12.65
N THR A 47 -15.65 -27.88 -12.42
CA THR A 47 -15.35 -29.08 -13.20
C THR A 47 -16.38 -29.22 -14.31
N MET A 48 -15.90 -29.29 -15.55
CA MET A 48 -16.74 -29.33 -16.75
C MET A 48 -16.99 -30.74 -17.27
N SER A 49 -18.19 -30.96 -17.82
CA SER A 49 -18.54 -32.17 -18.57
C SER A 49 -19.39 -31.82 -19.78
N GLN A 50 -19.03 -32.40 -20.93
CA GLN A 50 -19.78 -32.33 -22.21
C GLN A 50 -20.03 -30.91 -22.76
N GLY A 51 -19.18 -29.95 -22.39
CA GLY A 51 -19.31 -28.57 -22.84
C GLY A 51 -18.12 -27.70 -22.45
N SER A 52 -18.29 -26.39 -22.65
CA SER A 52 -17.32 -25.36 -22.26
C SER A 52 -17.97 -24.31 -21.35
N LEU A 53 -17.16 -23.74 -20.47
CA LEU A 53 -17.53 -22.59 -19.63
C LEU A 53 -16.65 -21.41 -20.04
N SER A 54 -17.27 -20.28 -20.38
CA SER A 54 -16.60 -19.00 -20.56
C SER A 54 -17.20 -17.97 -19.62
N THR A 55 -16.45 -16.92 -19.29
CA THR A 55 -16.93 -15.81 -18.47
C THR A 55 -16.36 -14.50 -19.01
N ASP A 56 -17.16 -13.43 -18.94
CA ASP A 56 -16.72 -12.05 -19.19
C ASP A 56 -16.25 -11.35 -17.90
N GLY A 57 -16.12 -12.11 -16.80
CA GLY A 57 -15.81 -11.60 -15.47
C GLY A 57 -17.04 -11.22 -14.63
N LYS A 58 -18.26 -11.35 -15.19
CA LYS A 58 -19.53 -11.04 -14.51
C LYS A 58 -20.62 -12.09 -14.76
N ILE A 59 -20.57 -12.81 -15.88
CA ILE A 59 -21.57 -13.78 -16.30
C ILE A 59 -20.88 -15.04 -16.82
N GLY A 60 -21.17 -16.18 -16.21
CA GLY A 60 -20.75 -17.50 -16.67
C GLY A 60 -21.65 -18.02 -17.79
N THR A 61 -21.07 -18.32 -18.95
CA THR A 61 -21.74 -18.94 -20.10
C THR A 61 -21.35 -20.41 -20.21
N LEU A 62 -22.31 -21.29 -19.97
CA LEU A 62 -22.16 -22.73 -20.14
C LEU A 62 -22.73 -23.16 -21.50
N THR A 63 -21.88 -23.68 -22.38
CA THR A 63 -22.24 -24.07 -23.75
C THR A 63 -22.14 -25.57 -23.96
N ILE A 64 -23.14 -26.15 -24.64
CA ILE A 64 -23.20 -27.56 -24.99
C ILE A 64 -22.18 -27.88 -26.09
N GLY A 65 -21.31 -28.85 -25.82
CA GLY A 65 -20.28 -29.28 -26.75
C GLY A 65 -20.86 -29.99 -27.98
N ALA A 66 -20.07 -30.04 -29.05
CA ALA A 66 -20.45 -30.75 -30.27
C ALA A 66 -20.82 -32.22 -29.96
N SER A 67 -21.89 -32.70 -30.59
CA SER A 67 -22.42 -34.07 -30.44
C SER A 67 -23.07 -34.42 -29.09
N TYR A 68 -23.22 -33.46 -28.16
CA TYR A 68 -23.95 -33.66 -26.91
C TYR A 68 -25.32 -32.97 -26.93
N ASN A 69 -26.20 -33.43 -26.05
CA ASN A 69 -27.51 -32.84 -25.79
C ASN A 69 -27.61 -32.19 -24.40
N PHE A 70 -26.49 -32.12 -23.68
CA PHE A 70 -26.37 -31.37 -22.44
C PHE A 70 -24.92 -30.99 -22.19
N ALA A 71 -24.73 -30.00 -21.31
CA ALA A 71 -23.45 -29.71 -20.68
C ALA A 71 -23.69 -29.44 -19.20
N SER A 72 -22.72 -29.77 -18.36
CA SER A 72 -22.80 -29.52 -16.93
C SER A 72 -21.49 -29.01 -16.37
N MET A 73 -21.60 -28.15 -15.35
CA MET A 73 -20.50 -27.69 -14.53
C MET A 73 -20.77 -28.03 -13.07
N SER A 74 -19.76 -28.50 -12.34
CA SER A 74 -19.88 -28.78 -10.91
C SER A 74 -18.83 -28.06 -10.07
N LYS A 75 -19.21 -27.70 -8.84
CA LYS A 75 -18.32 -27.07 -7.85
C LYS A 75 -18.45 -27.80 -6.52
N SER A 76 -17.30 -28.09 -5.91
CA SER A 76 -17.22 -28.76 -4.60
C SER A 76 -17.56 -27.77 -3.48
N TRP A 77 -18.75 -27.88 -2.93
CA TRP A 77 -19.25 -27.01 -1.86
C TRP A 77 -19.86 -27.83 -0.74
N SER A 78 -19.19 -27.80 0.42
CA SER A 78 -19.63 -28.53 1.61
C SER A 78 -20.56 -27.68 2.48
N PHE A 79 -21.79 -28.15 2.69
CA PHE A 79 -22.76 -27.54 3.62
C PHE A 79 -23.85 -28.55 4.04
N ASN A 80 -24.73 -28.16 4.97
CA ASN A 80 -25.81 -29.02 5.44
C ASN A 80 -27.17 -28.35 5.17
N THR A 81 -28.11 -29.08 4.56
CA THR A 81 -29.42 -28.56 4.17
C THR A 81 -30.30 -28.16 5.36
N SER A 82 -30.01 -28.64 6.58
CA SER A 82 -30.73 -28.23 7.80
C SER A 82 -30.42 -26.80 8.24
N THR A 83 -29.27 -26.27 7.83
CA THR A 83 -28.86 -24.88 8.11
C THR A 83 -28.97 -24.03 6.85
N HIS A 84 -28.50 -24.54 5.71
CA HIS A 84 -28.48 -23.84 4.44
C HIS A 84 -29.42 -24.53 3.44
N ARG A 85 -30.68 -24.12 3.51
CA ARG A 85 -31.80 -24.80 2.83
C ARG A 85 -31.99 -24.36 1.38
N TYR A 86 -31.62 -23.14 1.02
CA TYR A 86 -32.01 -22.56 -0.26
C TYR A 86 -30.80 -22.36 -1.17
N ALA A 87 -30.96 -22.67 -2.46
CA ALA A 87 -30.06 -22.20 -3.51
C ALA A 87 -30.77 -21.12 -4.34
N ILE A 88 -30.14 -19.96 -4.52
CA ILE A 88 -30.67 -18.85 -5.30
C ILE A 88 -29.76 -18.64 -6.51
N ILE A 89 -30.35 -18.66 -7.71
CA ILE A 89 -29.63 -18.66 -8.97
C ILE A 89 -30.27 -17.64 -9.90
N LYS A 90 -29.47 -16.81 -10.57
CA LYS A 90 -29.95 -15.89 -11.59
C LYS A 90 -29.48 -16.35 -12.96
N CYS A 91 -30.44 -16.78 -13.78
CA CYS A 91 -30.25 -17.11 -15.19
C CYS A 91 -30.58 -15.87 -16.03
N THR A 92 -29.64 -15.37 -16.82
CA THR A 92 -29.84 -14.17 -17.65
C THR A 92 -30.25 -14.50 -19.07
N GLU A 93 -29.81 -15.64 -19.60
CA GLU A 93 -30.11 -16.08 -20.95
C GLU A 93 -30.18 -17.62 -21.02
N LEU A 94 -31.08 -18.16 -21.83
CA LEU A 94 -31.21 -19.58 -22.10
C LEU A 94 -31.53 -19.76 -23.58
N THR A 95 -30.65 -20.45 -24.32
CA THR A 95 -30.93 -20.90 -25.70
C THR A 95 -31.17 -22.41 -25.76
N GLY A 96 -30.80 -23.14 -24.70
CA GLY A 96 -31.16 -24.54 -24.50
C GLY A 96 -32.65 -24.77 -24.23
N SER A 97 -33.05 -26.04 -24.17
CA SER A 97 -34.42 -26.45 -23.82
C SER A 97 -34.77 -26.25 -22.35
N SER A 98 -33.79 -26.39 -21.45
CA SER A 98 -33.94 -26.21 -20.01
C SER A 98 -32.57 -26.10 -19.34
N TRP A 99 -32.56 -25.63 -18.11
CA TRP A 99 -31.41 -25.75 -17.22
C TRP A 99 -31.82 -26.33 -15.88
N LYS A 100 -30.87 -26.91 -15.15
CA LYS A 100 -31.12 -27.66 -13.91
C LYS A 100 -30.05 -27.36 -12.87
N LEU A 101 -30.46 -27.25 -11.61
CA LEU A 101 -29.56 -27.34 -10.46
C LEU A 101 -29.71 -28.71 -9.79
N GLU A 102 -28.59 -29.33 -9.42
CA GLU A 102 -28.53 -30.54 -8.61
C GLU A 102 -27.61 -30.33 -7.42
N ALA A 103 -28.02 -30.82 -6.26
CA ALA A 103 -27.19 -30.90 -5.06
C ALA A 103 -26.88 -32.36 -4.76
N LYS A 104 -25.60 -32.70 -4.62
CA LYS A 104 -25.10 -34.07 -4.50
C LYS A 104 -24.36 -34.30 -3.19
N LEU A 105 -24.34 -35.57 -2.77
CA LEU A 105 -23.49 -36.09 -1.71
C LEU A 105 -22.84 -37.38 -2.21
N ALA A 106 -21.50 -37.42 -2.25
CA ALA A 106 -20.72 -38.55 -2.74
C ALA A 106 -21.20 -39.03 -4.12
N GLY A 107 -21.44 -38.08 -5.04
CA GLY A 107 -21.91 -38.33 -6.41
C GLY A 107 -23.41 -38.63 -6.55
N ASN A 108 -24.16 -38.83 -5.45
CA ASN A 108 -25.59 -39.11 -5.50
C ASN A 108 -26.41 -37.83 -5.41
N VAL A 109 -27.35 -37.62 -6.35
CA VAL A 109 -28.29 -36.49 -6.32
C VAL A 109 -29.22 -36.61 -5.13
N LYS A 110 -29.26 -35.55 -4.30
CA LYS A 110 -30.11 -35.46 -3.11
C LYS A 110 -31.28 -34.50 -3.31
N SER A 111 -31.08 -33.44 -4.08
CA SER A 111 -32.11 -32.50 -4.50
C SER A 111 -31.82 -32.04 -5.92
N SER A 112 -32.87 -31.76 -6.69
CA SER A 112 -32.73 -31.21 -8.04
C SER A 112 -33.95 -30.40 -8.46
N LYS A 113 -33.74 -29.41 -9.33
CA LYS A 113 -34.84 -28.65 -9.93
C LYS A 113 -34.48 -28.20 -11.33
N THR A 114 -35.41 -28.43 -12.26
CA THR A 114 -35.28 -28.05 -13.67
C THR A 114 -36.17 -26.84 -13.97
N PHE A 115 -35.65 -25.92 -14.77
CA PHE A 115 -36.30 -24.69 -15.21
C PHE A 115 -36.24 -24.57 -16.73
N VAL A 116 -37.28 -23.97 -17.31
CA VAL A 116 -37.41 -23.74 -18.77
C VAL A 116 -37.38 -22.26 -19.12
N ASP A 117 -37.14 -21.41 -18.12
CA ASP A 117 -37.20 -19.96 -18.21
C ASP A 117 -36.01 -19.29 -17.51
N THR A 118 -35.84 -17.99 -17.77
CA THR A 118 -34.79 -17.15 -17.19
C THR A 118 -35.28 -16.44 -15.93
N GLY A 119 -34.42 -15.58 -15.37
CA GLY A 119 -34.69 -14.80 -14.16
C GLY A 119 -34.09 -15.43 -12.90
N ILE A 120 -34.51 -14.90 -11.75
CA ILE A 120 -34.04 -15.36 -10.44
C ILE A 120 -34.90 -16.54 -10.00
N LYS A 121 -34.25 -17.65 -9.67
CA LYS A 121 -34.89 -18.88 -9.20
C LYS A 121 -34.42 -19.22 -7.80
N THR A 122 -35.34 -19.76 -7.01
CA THR A 122 -35.05 -20.33 -5.69
C THR A 122 -35.34 -21.83 -5.73
N VAL A 123 -34.35 -22.62 -5.31
CA VAL A 123 -34.45 -24.07 -5.12
C VAL A 123 -34.44 -24.36 -3.63
N ASP A 124 -35.45 -25.08 -3.15
CA ASP A 124 -35.53 -25.60 -1.80
C ASP A 124 -34.85 -26.97 -1.75
N LEU A 125 -33.61 -27.00 -1.24
CA LEU A 125 -32.74 -28.18 -1.25
C LEU A 125 -33.24 -29.33 -0.36
N GLN A 126 -34.29 -29.10 0.43
CA GLN A 126 -34.93 -30.15 1.22
C GLN A 126 -36.12 -30.82 0.52
N ASN A 127 -36.77 -30.11 -0.41
CA ASN A 127 -38.07 -30.51 -0.98
C ASN A 127 -38.09 -30.63 -2.51
N ASP A 128 -37.32 -29.82 -3.22
CA ASP A 128 -37.32 -29.82 -4.68
C ASP A 128 -36.54 -31.03 -5.24
N GLY A 129 -37.23 -31.88 -6.00
CA GLY A 129 -36.65 -33.10 -6.59
C GLY A 129 -36.20 -34.13 -5.55
N VAL A 130 -36.78 -34.08 -4.33
CA VAL A 130 -36.49 -34.98 -3.21
C VAL A 130 -37.67 -35.93 -2.99
N GLY A 131 -37.41 -37.22 -2.76
CA GLY A 131 -38.44 -38.17 -2.32
C GLY A 131 -38.90 -37.89 -0.88
N SER A 132 -40.06 -38.42 -0.47
CA SER A 132 -40.48 -38.32 0.93
C SER A 132 -39.69 -39.34 1.79
N PRO A 133 -39.15 -38.95 2.97
CA PRO A 133 -39.22 -37.65 3.63
C PRO A 133 -38.18 -36.60 3.12
N PRO A 134 -38.34 -35.29 3.43
CA PRO A 134 -37.41 -34.24 3.02
C PRO A 134 -35.95 -34.54 3.36
N TYR A 135 -35.03 -34.10 2.50
CA TYR A 135 -33.61 -34.37 2.68
C TYR A 135 -32.98 -33.43 3.70
N LEU A 136 -32.58 -33.98 4.84
CA LEU A 136 -31.86 -33.30 5.91
C LEU A 136 -30.47 -33.92 6.03
N GLY A 137 -29.47 -33.30 5.41
CA GLY A 137 -28.14 -33.88 5.38
C GLY A 137 -27.10 -33.01 4.72
N ASN A 138 -25.89 -33.56 4.62
CA ASN A 138 -24.76 -32.87 4.00
C ASN A 138 -24.88 -32.89 2.47
N ILE A 139 -24.35 -31.84 1.85
CA ILE A 139 -24.08 -31.72 0.41
C ILE A 139 -22.59 -31.44 0.28
N ASP A 140 -21.94 -32.04 -0.70
CA ASP A 140 -20.53 -31.82 -1.02
C ASP A 140 -20.30 -31.25 -2.43
N GLU A 141 -21.32 -31.28 -3.30
CA GLU A 141 -21.23 -30.80 -4.67
C GLU A 141 -22.54 -30.15 -5.15
N ILE A 142 -22.42 -29.03 -5.86
CA ILE A 142 -23.50 -28.41 -6.65
C ILE A 142 -23.19 -28.57 -8.13
N VAL A 143 -24.20 -28.93 -8.92
CA VAL A 143 -24.10 -29.09 -10.37
C VAL A 143 -25.13 -28.20 -11.07
N LEU A 144 -24.68 -27.43 -12.04
CA LEU A 144 -25.51 -26.67 -12.95
C LEU A 144 -25.44 -27.32 -14.34
N THR A 145 -26.59 -27.62 -14.93
CA THR A 145 -26.70 -28.33 -16.21
C THR A 145 -27.58 -27.54 -17.17
N VAL A 146 -27.20 -27.47 -18.44
CA VAL A 146 -28.06 -27.03 -19.54
C VAL A 146 -28.38 -28.22 -20.43
N ASN A 147 -29.66 -28.40 -20.78
CA ASN A 147 -30.12 -29.45 -21.69
C ASN A 147 -30.58 -28.81 -23.01
N GLY A 148 -30.27 -29.45 -24.13
CA GLY A 148 -30.59 -28.92 -25.45
C GLY A 148 -29.89 -29.70 -26.56
N SER A 149 -29.39 -28.97 -27.54
CA SER A 149 -28.58 -29.46 -28.66
C SER A 149 -27.22 -28.77 -28.65
N ALA A 150 -26.28 -29.27 -29.47
CA ALA A 150 -24.98 -28.64 -29.66
C ALA A 150 -25.08 -27.12 -29.90
N ASP A 151 -24.12 -26.39 -29.35
CA ASP A 151 -23.97 -24.92 -29.42
C ASP A 151 -25.05 -24.11 -28.67
N GLN A 152 -26.06 -24.76 -28.09
CA GLN A 152 -26.97 -24.08 -27.17
C GLN A 152 -26.29 -23.86 -25.81
N HIS A 153 -26.71 -22.82 -25.09
CA HIS A 153 -26.06 -22.34 -23.90
C HIS A 153 -27.05 -21.80 -22.86
N VAL A 154 -26.54 -21.62 -21.65
CA VAL A 154 -27.18 -20.89 -20.56
C VAL A 154 -26.18 -19.89 -19.98
N LYS A 155 -26.69 -18.72 -19.57
CA LYS A 155 -25.89 -17.70 -18.89
C LYS A 155 -26.35 -17.53 -17.46
N PHE A 156 -25.43 -17.65 -16.52
CA PHE A 156 -25.65 -17.45 -15.09
C PHE A 156 -24.91 -16.22 -14.60
N ASP A 157 -25.62 -15.36 -13.87
CA ASP A 157 -25.06 -14.18 -13.21
C ASP A 157 -24.54 -14.55 -11.82
N TYR A 158 -25.31 -15.34 -11.05
CA TYR A 158 -24.82 -15.85 -9.77
C TYR A 158 -25.50 -17.15 -9.34
N VAL A 159 -24.83 -17.87 -8.44
CA VAL A 159 -25.38 -18.96 -7.64
C VAL A 159 -24.99 -18.78 -6.18
N LYS A 160 -25.96 -18.86 -5.26
CA LYS A 160 -25.79 -18.61 -3.82
C LYS A 160 -26.47 -19.68 -2.99
N ILE A 161 -25.80 -20.13 -1.93
CA ILE A 161 -26.34 -21.09 -0.95
C ILE A 161 -26.64 -20.33 0.35
N CYS A 162 -27.91 -20.35 0.74
CA CYS A 162 -28.48 -19.47 1.76
C CYS A 162 -29.25 -20.24 2.83
N GLU A 163 -29.27 -19.71 4.04
CA GLU A 163 -30.13 -20.21 5.13
C GLU A 163 -31.61 -19.95 4.85
N LYS A 164 -31.94 -18.77 4.31
CA LYS A 164 -33.31 -18.35 4.01
C LYS A 164 -33.43 -17.80 2.59
N THR A 165 -34.67 -17.59 2.12
CA THR A 165 -34.95 -17.00 0.81
C THR A 165 -34.45 -15.56 0.70
N MET A 166 -34.25 -15.07 -0.53
CA MET A 166 -33.92 -13.67 -0.80
C MET A 166 -35.07 -12.73 -0.41
N LEU A 167 -34.74 -11.48 -0.09
CA LEU A 167 -35.68 -10.37 -0.02
C LEU A 167 -35.29 -9.30 -1.06
N THR A 168 -36.28 -8.67 -1.68
CA THR A 168 -36.07 -7.61 -2.68
C THR A 168 -36.87 -6.36 -2.33
N PRO A 169 -36.43 -5.56 -1.32
CA PRO A 169 -37.21 -4.40 -0.87
C PRO A 169 -37.54 -3.38 -1.95
N SER A 170 -36.75 -3.32 -3.03
CA SER A 170 -37.01 -2.45 -4.18
C SER A 170 -38.28 -2.83 -4.94
N ASP A 171 -38.60 -4.11 -5.07
CA ASP A 171 -39.81 -4.59 -5.77
C ASP A 171 -41.08 -4.18 -5.00
N ASP A 172 -40.92 -3.96 -3.69
CA ASP A 172 -41.96 -3.49 -2.78
C ASP A 172 -42.03 -1.96 -2.66
N LEU A 173 -41.23 -1.21 -3.43
CA LEU A 173 -41.07 0.23 -3.33
C LEU A 173 -40.75 0.70 -1.89
N ALA A 174 -39.95 -0.11 -1.17
CA ALA A 174 -39.65 0.13 0.24
C ALA A 174 -38.33 0.88 0.45
N VAL A 175 -37.53 1.15 -0.59
CA VAL A 175 -36.28 1.91 -0.46
C VAL A 175 -36.59 3.40 -0.42
N ILE A 176 -36.25 4.06 0.68
CA ILE A 176 -36.55 5.49 0.93
C ILE A 176 -35.31 6.35 0.65
N ASP A 177 -34.16 5.89 1.11
CA ASP A 177 -32.89 6.61 1.01
C ASP A 177 -31.77 5.59 0.83
N LEU A 178 -30.88 5.82 -0.12
CA LEU A 178 -29.79 4.94 -0.48
C LEU A 178 -28.56 5.78 -0.77
N ASN A 179 -27.51 5.56 0.02
CA ASN A 179 -26.19 6.06 -0.24
C ASN A 179 -25.22 4.88 -0.40
N VAL A 180 -24.52 4.86 -1.53
CA VAL A 180 -23.48 3.88 -1.85
C VAL A 180 -22.17 4.63 -2.03
N HIS A 181 -21.23 4.36 -1.14
CA HIS A 181 -19.87 4.88 -1.19
C HIS A 181 -18.96 3.85 -1.87
N LEU A 182 -18.29 4.25 -2.94
CA LEU A 182 -17.30 3.46 -3.67
C LEU A 182 -15.93 4.10 -3.47
N ALA A 183 -14.91 3.30 -3.19
CA ALA A 183 -13.57 3.80 -2.95
C ALA A 183 -12.49 2.87 -3.54
N VAL A 184 -11.28 3.40 -3.65
CA VAL A 184 -10.10 2.69 -4.14
C VAL A 184 -8.92 2.91 -3.19
N THR A 185 -8.15 1.85 -2.92
CA THR A 185 -6.83 1.81 -2.26
C THR A 185 -6.75 2.29 -0.79
N GLU A 186 -7.43 3.37 -0.42
CA GLU A 186 -7.34 4.00 0.90
C GLU A 186 -8.41 3.50 1.86
N GLU A 187 -9.60 3.18 1.35
CA GLU A 187 -10.75 2.74 2.13
C GLU A 187 -11.59 1.71 1.36
N VAL A 188 -12.53 1.09 2.07
CA VAL A 188 -13.49 0.13 1.50
C VAL A 188 -14.82 0.81 1.24
N GLY A 189 -15.53 0.33 0.23
CA GLY A 189 -16.87 0.81 -0.08
C GLY A 189 -17.86 0.52 1.05
N SER A 190 -18.90 1.35 1.14
CA SER A 190 -19.95 1.19 2.14
C SER A 190 -21.33 1.47 1.56
N VAL A 191 -22.36 0.94 2.23
CA VAL A 191 -23.76 1.20 1.89
C VAL A 191 -24.52 1.65 3.13
N ASN A 192 -25.40 2.63 2.93
CA ASN A 192 -26.38 3.07 3.91
C ASN A 192 -27.75 3.13 3.22
N CYS A 193 -28.62 2.19 3.58
CA CYS A 193 -29.94 2.05 2.98
C CYS A 193 -31.02 2.17 4.05
N LEU A 194 -31.97 3.08 3.84
CA LEU A 194 -33.16 3.25 4.65
C LEU A 194 -34.34 2.56 3.95
N LEU A 195 -34.91 1.57 4.63
CA LEU A 195 -36.09 0.85 4.19
C LEU A 195 -37.32 1.27 5.00
N GLN A 196 -38.43 1.45 4.31
CA GLN A 196 -39.76 1.52 4.90
C GLN A 196 -40.17 0.15 5.44
N ASN A 197 -40.62 0.08 6.69
CA ASN A 197 -40.94 -1.17 7.38
C ASN A 197 -42.39 -1.16 7.90
N TYR A 198 -43.36 -1.05 6.98
CA TYR A 198 -44.77 -1.19 7.31
C TYR A 198 -45.09 -2.58 7.88
N ASP A 199 -45.96 -2.62 8.89
CA ASP A 199 -46.45 -3.85 9.53
C ASP A 199 -45.35 -4.83 9.96
N ALA A 200 -44.19 -4.29 10.32
CA ALA A 200 -43.02 -5.06 10.70
C ALA A 200 -42.52 -6.06 9.64
N LYS A 201 -42.83 -5.84 8.36
CA LYS A 201 -42.51 -6.73 7.22
C LYS A 201 -41.07 -7.26 7.20
N TYR A 202 -40.09 -6.41 7.49
CA TYR A 202 -38.67 -6.75 7.48
C TYR A 202 -38.08 -6.99 8.88
N THR A 203 -38.89 -6.82 9.93
CA THR A 203 -38.44 -6.97 11.32
C THR A 203 -38.02 -8.41 11.57
N ASP A 204 -36.78 -8.57 12.05
CA ASP A 204 -36.16 -9.88 12.36
C ASP A 204 -36.03 -10.82 11.14
N GLN A 205 -36.27 -10.28 9.93
CA GLN A 205 -36.03 -10.97 8.68
C GLN A 205 -34.63 -10.74 8.13
N ILE A 206 -34.03 -9.57 8.42
CA ILE A 206 -32.71 -9.14 7.98
C ILE A 206 -31.77 -9.07 9.19
N ASN A 207 -30.61 -9.71 9.08
CA ASN A 207 -29.63 -9.83 10.15
C ASN A 207 -28.28 -9.22 9.76
N VAL A 208 -27.46 -8.94 10.78
CA VAL A 208 -26.04 -8.63 10.58
C VAL A 208 -25.35 -9.86 9.96
N GLY A 209 -24.50 -9.63 8.95
CA GLY A 209 -23.80 -10.66 8.19
C GLY A 209 -24.51 -11.10 6.90
N ASP A 210 -25.80 -10.77 6.73
CA ASP A 210 -26.53 -11.00 5.48
C ASP A 210 -25.85 -10.23 4.33
N LEU A 211 -25.86 -10.83 3.14
CA LEU A 211 -25.25 -10.24 1.94
C LEU A 211 -26.26 -9.28 1.31
N ILE A 212 -25.81 -8.07 0.98
CA ILE A 212 -26.60 -7.05 0.31
C ILE A 212 -25.95 -6.70 -1.03
N GLU A 213 -26.76 -6.65 -2.07
CA GLU A 213 -26.39 -6.19 -3.41
C GLU A 213 -27.26 -5.03 -3.83
N VAL A 214 -26.62 -4.01 -4.39
CA VAL A 214 -27.29 -2.81 -4.88
C VAL A 214 -26.94 -2.62 -6.34
N ALA A 215 -27.98 -2.47 -7.16
CA ALA A 215 -27.86 -2.04 -8.53
C ALA A 215 -28.67 -0.78 -8.76
N MET A 216 -28.17 0.10 -9.62
CA MET A 216 -28.78 1.38 -9.94
C MET A 216 -28.93 1.53 -11.46
N SER A 217 -29.94 2.29 -11.88
CA SER A 217 -30.18 2.61 -13.29
C SER A 217 -31.03 3.87 -13.43
N ARG A 218 -31.26 4.28 -14.67
CA ARG A 218 -32.33 5.19 -15.05
C ARG A 218 -33.33 4.45 -15.93
N THR A 219 -34.59 4.89 -15.93
CA THR A 219 -35.64 4.31 -16.77
C THR A 219 -35.19 4.18 -18.22
N GLY A 220 -35.30 2.97 -18.77
CA GLY A 220 -34.88 2.65 -20.14
C GLY A 220 -33.42 2.17 -20.26
N GLN A 221 -32.66 2.15 -19.16
CA GLN A 221 -31.30 1.62 -19.10
C GLN A 221 -31.24 0.32 -18.29
N SER A 222 -30.20 -0.48 -18.55
CA SER A 222 -29.90 -1.69 -17.78
C SER A 222 -29.44 -1.34 -16.36
N PHE A 223 -29.78 -2.21 -15.40
CA PHE A 223 -29.25 -2.13 -14.03
C PHE A 223 -27.75 -2.40 -13.99
N ILE A 224 -27.02 -1.53 -13.32
CA ILE A 224 -25.58 -1.66 -13.06
C ILE A 224 -25.40 -1.98 -11.59
N LYS A 225 -24.76 -3.10 -11.28
CA LYS A 225 -24.39 -3.43 -9.91
C LYS A 225 -23.30 -2.47 -9.45
N VAL A 226 -23.61 -1.68 -8.43
CA VAL A 226 -22.67 -0.69 -7.87
C VAL A 226 -22.05 -1.19 -6.57
N PHE A 227 -22.74 -2.02 -5.81
CA PHE A 227 -22.27 -2.46 -4.49
C PHE A 227 -22.62 -3.91 -4.20
N LYS A 228 -21.69 -4.60 -3.54
CA LYS A 228 -21.89 -5.91 -2.94
C LYS A 228 -21.09 -6.00 -1.65
N GLY A 229 -21.76 -6.39 -0.57
CA GLY A 229 -21.16 -6.37 0.75
C GLY A 229 -21.97 -7.10 1.79
N ARG A 230 -21.50 -7.05 3.05
CA ARG A 230 -22.23 -7.60 4.19
C ARG A 230 -22.83 -6.49 5.04
N ILE A 231 -24.05 -6.73 5.52
CA ILE A 231 -24.72 -5.84 6.46
C ILE A 231 -23.95 -5.90 7.80
N SER A 232 -23.40 -4.78 8.22
CA SER A 232 -22.67 -4.62 9.48
C SER A 232 -23.58 -4.13 10.62
N SER A 233 -24.70 -3.47 10.29
CA SER A 233 -25.65 -2.96 11.28
C SER A 233 -27.07 -2.90 10.74
N VAL A 234 -28.04 -3.28 11.57
CA VAL A 234 -29.48 -3.13 11.34
C VAL A 234 -30.08 -2.29 12.47
N ALA A 235 -30.49 -1.06 12.16
CA ALA A 235 -31.09 -0.14 13.12
C ALA A 235 -32.59 0.03 12.89
N LYS A 236 -33.40 -0.26 13.90
CA LYS A 236 -34.86 -0.03 13.89
C LYS A 236 -35.13 1.43 14.27
N ARG A 237 -35.95 2.13 13.49
CA ARG A 237 -36.31 3.54 13.72
C ARG A 237 -37.82 3.70 13.67
N ALA A 238 -38.33 4.61 14.50
CA ALA A 238 -39.73 5.03 14.49
C ALA A 238 -39.76 6.56 14.55
N GLU A 239 -40.50 7.17 13.64
CA GLU A 239 -40.64 8.63 13.54
C GLU A 239 -42.10 9.02 13.68
N ALA A 240 -42.39 9.96 14.58
CA ALA A 240 -43.74 10.48 14.73
C ALA A 240 -44.04 11.45 13.59
N THR A 241 -45.05 11.14 12.77
CA THR A 241 -45.52 12.05 11.71
C THR A 241 -46.96 12.47 12.00
N SER A 242 -47.41 13.54 11.32
CA SER A 242 -48.81 14.01 11.40
C SER A 242 -49.84 12.98 10.91
N ARG A 243 -49.39 11.92 10.22
CA ARG A 243 -50.22 10.82 9.71
C ARG A 243 -50.11 9.52 10.53
N GLY A 244 -49.44 9.57 11.67
CA GLY A 244 -49.14 8.40 12.52
C GLY A 244 -47.65 8.07 12.58
N PRO A 245 -47.24 7.11 13.42
CA PRO A 245 -45.85 6.68 13.49
C PRO A 245 -45.43 5.98 12.18
N GLN A 246 -44.32 6.40 11.61
CA GLN A 246 -43.65 5.75 10.51
C GLN A 246 -42.52 4.86 11.05
N HIS A 247 -42.34 3.68 10.49
CA HIS A 247 -41.36 2.70 10.94
C HIS A 247 -40.37 2.39 9.83
N TYR A 248 -39.09 2.43 10.16
CA TYR A 248 -37.99 2.24 9.21
C TYR A 248 -36.95 1.24 9.73
N LEU A 249 -36.21 0.63 8.79
CA LEU A 249 -34.97 -0.07 9.05
C LEU A 249 -33.84 0.64 8.33
N ARG A 250 -32.79 1.01 9.05
CA ARG A 250 -31.54 1.49 8.44
C ARG A 250 -30.52 0.37 8.43
N LEU A 251 -30.15 -0.05 7.23
CA LEU A 251 -29.12 -1.03 6.96
C LEU A 251 -27.82 -0.30 6.67
N ARG A 252 -26.74 -0.70 7.34
CA ARG A 252 -25.38 -0.26 7.01
C ARG A 252 -24.54 -1.49 6.70
N GLY A 253 -23.68 -1.39 5.71
CA GLY A 253 -22.79 -2.46 5.30
C GLY A 253 -21.48 -1.95 4.74
N LEU A 254 -20.50 -2.84 4.71
CA LEU A 254 -19.23 -2.63 4.04
C LEU A 254 -19.13 -3.63 2.88
N ASP A 255 -18.39 -3.26 1.84
CA ASP A 255 -18.13 -4.17 0.74
C ASP A 255 -17.35 -5.43 1.20
N LEU A 256 -17.21 -6.41 0.31
CA LEU A 256 -16.47 -7.63 0.63
C LEU A 256 -14.96 -7.41 0.80
N GLY A 257 -14.43 -6.26 0.37
CA GLY A 257 -13.06 -5.83 0.66
C GLY A 257 -12.77 -5.66 2.15
N ALA A 258 -13.82 -5.47 2.97
CA ALA A 258 -13.68 -5.43 4.43
C ALA A 258 -13.06 -6.72 5.02
N GLU A 259 -13.13 -7.86 4.32
CA GLU A 259 -12.51 -9.11 4.75
C GLU A 259 -10.98 -9.02 4.84
N LEU A 260 -10.36 -8.07 4.12
CA LEU A 260 -8.91 -7.83 4.16
C LEU A 260 -8.44 -7.29 5.53
N PHE A 261 -9.32 -6.68 6.32
CA PHE A 261 -9.01 -6.22 7.68
C PHE A 261 -9.19 -7.31 8.74
N ASN A 262 -9.97 -8.36 8.42
CA ASN A 262 -10.36 -9.39 9.38
C ASN A 262 -9.28 -10.48 9.57
N ARG A 263 -8.22 -10.47 8.76
CA ARG A 263 -7.26 -11.58 8.65
C ARG A 263 -5.83 -11.08 8.75
N LEU A 264 -5.07 -11.73 9.61
CA LEU A 264 -3.63 -11.50 9.81
C LEU A 264 -2.84 -12.54 9.04
N VAL A 265 -1.77 -12.09 8.39
CA VAL A 265 -0.84 -12.90 7.60
C VAL A 265 0.47 -13.02 8.37
N THR A 266 0.96 -14.25 8.48
CA THR A 266 2.32 -14.54 8.96
C THR A 266 2.98 -15.47 7.96
N LYS A 267 3.84 -14.91 7.11
CA LYS A 267 4.49 -15.63 6.00
C LYS A 267 5.70 -14.87 5.50
N GLU A 268 6.70 -15.60 5.04
CA GLU A 268 7.87 -15.10 4.34
C GLU A 268 7.73 -15.37 2.84
N TYR A 269 8.05 -14.37 2.01
CA TYR A 269 8.08 -14.48 0.56
C TYR A 269 9.48 -14.16 0.05
N GLU A 270 10.09 -15.12 -0.65
CA GLU A 270 11.42 -14.95 -1.24
C GLU A 270 11.36 -14.89 -2.77
N SER A 271 11.93 -13.84 -3.35
CA SER A 271 12.02 -13.63 -4.80
C SER A 271 10.68 -13.80 -5.53
N LYS A 272 9.61 -13.22 -4.95
CA LYS A 272 8.25 -13.32 -5.45
C LYS A 272 7.78 -12.04 -6.14
N GLU A 273 6.99 -12.21 -7.19
CA GLU A 273 6.35 -11.08 -7.86
C GLU A 273 5.21 -10.52 -6.98
N GLY A 274 4.98 -9.21 -7.02
CA GLY A 274 3.91 -8.57 -6.24
C GLY A 274 2.54 -9.21 -6.46
N SER A 275 2.18 -9.50 -7.72
CA SER A 275 0.91 -10.15 -8.05
C SER A 275 0.79 -11.57 -7.49
N GLU A 276 1.91 -12.31 -7.38
CA GLU A 276 1.92 -13.65 -6.77
C GLU A 276 1.67 -13.59 -5.27
N ILE A 277 2.26 -12.59 -4.59
CA ILE A 277 2.04 -12.37 -3.15
C ILE A 277 0.56 -12.04 -2.91
N ILE A 278 -0.03 -11.13 -3.69
CA ILE A 278 -1.46 -10.77 -3.54
C ILE A 278 -2.36 -11.98 -3.79
N LYS A 279 -2.12 -12.76 -4.85
CA LYS A 279 -2.91 -13.97 -5.15
C LYS A 279 -2.85 -14.98 -4.01
N ASP A 280 -1.68 -15.18 -3.41
CA ASP A 280 -1.50 -16.07 -2.26
C ASP A 280 -2.22 -15.54 -1.01
N VAL A 281 -2.12 -14.24 -0.72
CA VAL A 281 -2.83 -13.61 0.40
C VAL A 281 -4.34 -13.79 0.26
N LEU A 282 -4.89 -13.48 -0.92
CA LEU A 282 -6.33 -13.60 -1.17
C LEU A 282 -6.80 -15.07 -1.04
N ALA A 283 -6.12 -16.00 -1.71
CA ALA A 283 -6.53 -17.39 -1.76
C ALA A 283 -6.41 -18.14 -0.42
N ASN A 284 -5.39 -17.85 0.39
CA ASN A 284 -5.10 -18.63 1.59
C ASN A 284 -5.57 -17.97 2.89
N TYR A 285 -5.72 -16.65 2.92
CA TYR A 285 -6.04 -15.93 4.14
C TYR A 285 -7.44 -15.34 4.14
N THR A 286 -8.05 -15.13 2.97
CA THR A 286 -9.36 -14.47 2.83
C THR A 286 -10.37 -15.40 2.15
N SER A 287 -11.63 -14.99 2.09
CA SER A 287 -12.66 -15.68 1.29
C SER A 287 -12.87 -15.05 -0.10
N LEU A 288 -11.98 -14.15 -0.52
CA LEU A 288 -12.09 -13.39 -1.76
C LEU A 288 -11.34 -14.10 -2.89
N GLU A 289 -11.84 -13.97 -4.12
CA GLU A 289 -11.16 -14.50 -5.30
C GLU A 289 -10.05 -13.56 -5.80
N SER A 290 -9.03 -14.14 -6.44
CA SER A 290 -7.87 -13.40 -6.96
C SER A 290 -7.92 -13.20 -8.49
N VAL A 291 -9.09 -13.36 -9.11
CA VAL A 291 -9.27 -13.32 -10.57
C VAL A 291 -8.96 -11.94 -11.14
N GLY A 292 -9.27 -10.88 -10.38
CA GLY A 292 -9.03 -9.50 -10.75
C GLY A 292 -7.60 -8.99 -10.55
N VAL A 293 -6.64 -9.86 -10.18
CA VAL A 293 -5.26 -9.44 -9.87
C VAL A 293 -4.38 -9.45 -11.12
N GLU A 294 -4.08 -8.25 -11.62
CA GLU A 294 -3.19 -8.06 -12.74
C GLU A 294 -1.72 -8.32 -12.39
N VAL A 295 -0.93 -8.65 -13.42
CA VAL A 295 0.49 -8.96 -13.30
C VAL A 295 1.28 -7.69 -12.98
N THR A 296 2.31 -7.84 -12.14
CA THR A 296 3.27 -6.80 -11.78
C THR A 296 4.64 -7.14 -12.36
N THR A 297 5.59 -6.20 -12.44
CA THR A 297 6.98 -6.50 -12.84
C THR A 297 7.97 -6.40 -11.68
N SER A 298 7.50 -5.95 -10.51
CA SER A 298 8.31 -5.88 -9.29
C SER A 298 8.47 -7.25 -8.64
N THR A 299 9.73 -7.70 -8.53
CA THR A 299 10.12 -8.85 -7.70
C THR A 299 10.62 -8.38 -6.34
N TYR A 300 9.97 -8.85 -5.29
CA TYR A 300 10.33 -8.61 -3.90
C TYR A 300 11.25 -9.73 -3.42
N VAL A 301 12.43 -9.36 -2.93
CA VAL A 301 13.48 -10.37 -2.73
C VAL A 301 13.39 -11.09 -1.40
N ASN A 302 13.04 -10.37 -0.34
CA ASN A 302 12.60 -10.97 0.91
C ASN A 302 11.56 -10.03 1.57
N GLU A 303 10.36 -10.55 1.77
CA GLU A 303 9.29 -9.90 2.54
C GLU A 303 8.85 -10.84 3.66
N GLU A 304 9.17 -10.47 4.90
CA GLU A 304 8.75 -11.18 6.10
C GLU A 304 7.59 -10.45 6.77
N TYR A 305 6.43 -11.09 6.80
CA TYR A 305 5.24 -10.57 7.48
C TYR A 305 4.98 -11.37 8.76
N VAL A 306 4.80 -10.65 9.87
CA VAL A 306 4.42 -11.22 11.17
C VAL A 306 3.18 -10.51 11.69
N ASN A 307 2.06 -11.23 11.76
CA ASN A 307 0.76 -10.71 12.21
C ASN A 307 0.34 -9.41 11.52
N LYS A 308 0.57 -9.31 10.21
CA LYS A 308 0.20 -8.13 9.42
C LYS A 308 -1.19 -8.29 8.80
N PRO A 309 -2.09 -7.28 8.89
CA PRO A 309 -3.37 -7.33 8.18
C PRO A 309 -3.18 -7.53 6.68
N ALA A 310 -4.01 -8.36 6.05
CA ALA A 310 -3.95 -8.58 4.60
C ALA A 310 -4.06 -7.27 3.81
N TRP A 311 -4.90 -6.34 4.28
CA TRP A 311 -5.02 -4.98 3.73
C TRP A 311 -3.68 -4.24 3.66
N GLU A 312 -2.89 -4.23 4.74
CA GLU A 312 -1.60 -3.51 4.77
C GLU A 312 -0.62 -4.07 3.75
N ILE A 313 -0.60 -5.39 3.57
CA ILE A 313 0.28 -6.06 2.60
C ILE A 313 -0.12 -5.70 1.18
N ILE A 314 -1.42 -5.82 0.85
CA ILE A 314 -1.92 -5.50 -0.49
C ILE A 314 -1.71 -4.02 -0.78
N LYS A 315 -1.95 -3.12 0.19
CA LYS A 315 -1.70 -1.69 0.06
C LYS A 315 -0.21 -1.39 -0.17
N TYR A 316 0.69 -2.02 0.60
CA TYR A 316 2.12 -1.86 0.41
C TYR A 316 2.56 -2.27 -1.00
N ILE A 317 2.08 -3.42 -1.50
CA ILE A 317 2.39 -3.88 -2.85
C ILE A 317 1.76 -2.95 -3.89
N ALA A 318 0.52 -2.50 -3.68
CA ALA A 318 -0.14 -1.55 -4.56
C ALA A 318 0.68 -0.25 -4.69
N GLU A 319 1.24 0.23 -3.60
CA GLU A 319 2.03 1.45 -3.58
C GLU A 319 3.42 1.27 -4.22
N THR A 320 4.00 0.07 -4.21
CA THR A 320 5.42 -0.13 -4.57
C THR A 320 5.66 -0.98 -5.82
N ALA A 321 4.63 -1.65 -6.35
CA ALA A 321 4.73 -2.47 -7.55
C ALA A 321 4.84 -1.64 -8.83
N LYS A 322 5.67 -2.11 -9.76
CA LYS A 322 5.84 -1.59 -11.12
C LYS A 322 4.94 -2.33 -12.10
N ASP A 323 4.44 -1.61 -13.08
CA ASP A 323 3.75 -2.18 -14.23
C ASP A 323 4.75 -2.60 -15.34
N ALA A 324 4.23 -3.00 -16.50
CA ALA A 324 5.06 -3.38 -17.65
C ALA A 324 5.82 -2.20 -18.28
N SER A 325 5.36 -0.96 -18.07
CA SER A 325 6.00 0.26 -18.56
C SER A 325 7.06 0.81 -17.59
N GLY A 326 7.14 0.24 -16.38
CA GLY A 326 8.01 0.70 -15.30
C GLY A 326 7.39 1.78 -14.42
N ALA A 327 6.14 2.18 -14.69
CA ALA A 327 5.36 3.06 -13.83
C ALA A 327 5.03 2.33 -12.52
N ILE A 328 5.23 2.99 -11.39
CA ILE A 328 4.94 2.43 -10.08
C ILE A 328 3.54 2.88 -9.66
N GLY A 329 2.83 1.99 -8.98
CA GLY A 329 1.55 2.31 -8.37
C GLY A 329 0.42 1.56 -9.05
N TYR A 330 -0.25 0.77 -8.24
CA TYR A 330 -1.47 0.08 -8.55
C TYR A 330 -2.58 0.62 -7.67
N ASP A 331 -3.78 0.30 -8.09
CA ASP A 331 -5.01 0.49 -7.35
C ASP A 331 -5.69 -0.82 -7.09
N PHE A 332 -6.41 -0.86 -5.99
CA PHE A 332 -7.31 -1.97 -5.73
C PHE A 332 -8.63 -1.53 -5.14
N LYS A 333 -9.69 -2.23 -5.56
CA LYS A 333 -11.06 -2.04 -5.09
C LYS A 333 -11.82 -3.36 -5.08
N CYS A 334 -12.88 -3.41 -4.29
CA CYS A 334 -13.84 -4.50 -4.37
C CYS A 334 -14.87 -4.18 -5.46
N GLU A 335 -15.02 -5.06 -6.45
CA GLU A 335 -16.00 -4.93 -7.52
C GLU A 335 -16.74 -6.27 -7.67
N GLU A 336 -18.07 -6.26 -7.52
CA GLU A 336 -18.93 -7.46 -7.60
C GLU A 336 -18.48 -8.62 -6.67
N GLY A 337 -17.76 -8.29 -5.59
CA GLY A 337 -17.31 -9.25 -4.59
C GLY A 337 -15.91 -9.82 -4.81
N ASP A 338 -15.20 -9.33 -5.82
CA ASP A 338 -13.81 -9.65 -6.11
C ASP A 338 -12.90 -8.45 -5.91
N ILE A 339 -11.64 -8.71 -5.56
CA ILE A 339 -10.61 -7.68 -5.55
C ILE A 339 -10.08 -7.50 -6.97
N LYS A 340 -10.30 -6.30 -7.53
CA LYS A 340 -9.62 -5.81 -8.72
C LYS A 340 -8.33 -5.15 -8.28
N PHE A 341 -7.20 -5.56 -8.84
CA PHE A 341 -5.88 -4.96 -8.61
C PHE A 341 -5.26 -4.64 -9.97
N PHE A 342 -5.05 -3.36 -10.27
CA PHE A 342 -4.72 -2.87 -11.61
C PHE A 342 -3.79 -1.64 -11.56
N PRO A 343 -2.97 -1.38 -12.59
CA PRO A 343 -2.12 -0.19 -12.65
C PRO A 343 -2.94 1.10 -12.56
N ARG A 344 -2.42 2.11 -11.86
CA ARG A 344 -3.06 3.44 -11.83
C ARG A 344 -3.16 4.04 -13.23
N ASP A 345 -4.18 4.86 -13.43
CA ASP A 345 -4.50 5.55 -14.70
C ASP A 345 -4.72 4.63 -15.91
N LYS A 346 -4.86 3.32 -15.68
CA LYS A 346 -5.17 2.36 -16.74
C LYS A 346 -6.58 2.57 -17.31
N TYR A 347 -7.55 2.83 -16.44
CA TYR A 347 -8.95 2.93 -16.81
C TYR A 347 -9.38 4.39 -16.87
N VAL A 348 -10.02 4.75 -17.98
CA VAL A 348 -10.59 6.08 -18.21
C VAL A 348 -12.09 5.97 -18.17
N SER A 349 -12.73 6.85 -17.40
CA SER A 349 -14.18 6.87 -17.30
C SER A 349 -14.81 7.22 -18.64
N THR A 350 -15.84 6.45 -19.02
CA THR A 350 -16.58 6.67 -20.26
C THR A 350 -17.63 7.79 -20.13
N VAL A 351 -17.89 8.26 -18.90
CA VAL A 351 -18.87 9.29 -18.60
C VAL A 351 -18.29 10.67 -18.85
N SER A 352 -19.01 11.50 -19.62
CA SER A 352 -18.68 12.92 -19.78
C SER A 352 -19.36 13.73 -18.69
N LEU A 353 -18.61 14.62 -18.04
CA LEU A 353 -19.15 15.54 -17.03
C LEU A 353 -19.78 16.82 -17.64
N ASP A 354 -19.69 17.00 -18.95
CA ASP A 354 -20.22 18.18 -19.63
C ASP A 354 -21.74 18.32 -19.43
N GLY A 355 -22.16 19.47 -18.92
CA GLY A 355 -23.57 19.78 -18.67
C GLY A 355 -24.24 19.02 -17.52
N ILE A 356 -23.52 18.16 -16.78
CA ILE A 356 -24.10 17.40 -15.64
C ILE A 356 -23.51 17.78 -14.28
N ILE A 357 -22.49 18.64 -14.22
CA ILE A 357 -21.94 19.16 -12.97
C ILE A 357 -22.96 20.08 -12.28
N THR A 358 -23.31 19.75 -11.04
CA THR A 358 -24.20 20.54 -10.18
C THR A 358 -23.43 21.37 -9.16
N LEU A 359 -22.26 20.90 -8.71
CA LEU A 359 -21.34 21.61 -7.82
C LEU A 359 -19.90 21.26 -8.18
N CYS A 360 -19.02 22.25 -8.19
CA CYS A 360 -17.57 22.08 -8.34
C CYS A 360 -16.90 22.89 -7.24
N GLU A 361 -16.29 22.21 -6.26
CA GLU A 361 -15.52 22.82 -5.18
C GLU A 361 -14.05 22.51 -5.39
N HIS A 362 -13.26 23.57 -5.56
CA HIS A 362 -11.82 23.50 -5.74
C HIS A 362 -11.11 24.18 -4.57
N GLU A 363 -10.28 23.41 -3.87
CA GLU A 363 -9.50 23.88 -2.73
C GLU A 363 -8.01 23.64 -2.96
N MET A 364 -7.21 24.69 -2.78
CA MET A 364 -5.75 24.61 -2.77
C MET A 364 -5.22 24.95 -1.38
N ALA A 365 -4.53 24.00 -0.76
CA ALA A 365 -4.00 24.11 0.59
C ALA A 365 -2.46 24.11 0.62
N ILE A 366 -1.86 25.13 1.24
CA ILE A 366 -0.39 25.29 1.33
C ILE A 366 0.20 24.71 2.62
N GLU A 367 -0.62 24.25 3.58
CA GLU A 367 -0.15 23.75 4.89
C GLU A 367 0.81 22.56 4.72
N ARG A 368 0.56 21.74 3.70
CA ARG A 368 1.34 20.55 3.37
C ARG A 368 2.66 20.87 2.66
N VAL A 369 2.78 22.03 2.02
CA VAL A 369 3.91 22.34 1.13
C VAL A 369 5.22 22.27 1.91
N ARG A 370 6.20 21.53 1.36
CA ARG A 370 7.58 21.46 1.83
C ARG A 370 8.47 21.51 0.60
N ASN A 371 9.31 22.55 0.51
CA ASN A 371 10.11 22.86 -0.67
C ASN A 371 11.62 22.88 -0.41
N LYS A 372 11.99 22.44 0.79
CA LYS A 372 13.35 22.05 1.15
C LYS A 372 13.30 20.91 2.16
N ILE A 373 13.84 19.76 1.77
CA ILE A 373 13.78 18.53 2.56
C ILE A 373 15.19 18.16 3.01
N TYR A 374 15.33 17.88 4.30
CA TYR A 374 16.53 17.29 4.89
C TYR A 374 16.19 15.85 5.30
N VAL A 375 16.99 14.89 4.84
CA VAL A 375 16.89 13.49 5.27
C VAL A 375 18.16 13.10 5.98
N TYR A 376 18.01 12.50 7.16
CA TYR A 376 19.09 12.01 7.99
C TYR A 376 18.96 10.49 8.19
N GLY A 377 19.98 9.76 7.75
CA GLY A 377 20.11 8.33 7.91
C GLY A 377 20.78 7.92 9.23
N GLU A 378 21.23 6.66 9.27
CA GLU A 378 21.96 6.07 10.39
C GLU A 378 23.23 6.88 10.74
N ALA A 379 23.51 7.04 12.04
CA ALA A 379 24.73 7.67 12.54
C ALA A 379 25.96 6.76 12.48
N SER A 380 26.31 6.27 11.28
CA SER A 380 27.38 5.29 11.06
C SER A 380 28.39 5.67 9.98
N LYS A 381 28.27 6.87 9.37
CA LYS A 381 29.13 7.33 8.28
C LYS A 381 30.55 7.63 8.79
N PRO A 382 31.57 6.92 8.27
CA PRO A 382 32.96 7.15 8.62
C PRO A 382 33.63 8.18 7.68
N LEU A 383 34.70 8.79 8.19
CA LEU A 383 35.63 9.64 7.44
C LEU A 383 37.06 9.21 7.81
N PRO A 384 37.80 8.61 6.88
CA PRO A 384 37.47 8.32 5.48
C PRO A 384 36.40 7.22 5.34
N LEU A 385 35.74 7.14 4.17
CA LEU A 385 34.71 6.13 3.90
C LEU A 385 35.24 4.70 4.01
N ASP A 386 36.44 4.47 3.48
CA ASP A 386 37.24 3.29 3.81
C ASP A 386 38.03 3.58 5.08
N LYS A 387 37.64 2.93 6.18
CA LYS A 387 38.09 3.22 7.56
C LYS A 387 39.60 3.07 7.79
N ASP A 388 40.31 2.45 6.85
CA ASP A 388 41.72 2.10 7.00
C ASP A 388 42.63 2.80 5.99
N VAL A 389 42.06 3.54 5.02
CA VAL A 389 42.85 4.12 3.91
C VAL A 389 43.92 5.11 4.39
N TRP A 390 43.75 5.73 5.56
CA TRP A 390 44.76 6.62 6.11
C TRP A 390 45.98 5.87 6.66
N THR A 391 45.88 4.58 6.99
CA THR A 391 47.00 3.78 7.52
C THR A 391 47.67 2.88 6.48
N GLU A 392 47.14 2.83 5.26
CA GLU A 392 47.66 2.05 4.13
C GLU A 392 48.82 2.71 3.35
N SER A 393 49.13 3.97 3.64
CA SER A 393 50.20 4.73 2.95
C SER A 393 50.80 5.80 3.87
N LEU A 394 52.05 6.19 3.66
CA LEU A 394 52.65 7.34 4.34
C LEU A 394 52.14 8.68 3.79
N THR A 395 51.58 8.68 2.58
CA THR A 395 51.02 9.86 1.89
C THR A 395 49.65 9.50 1.31
N PRO A 396 48.63 9.20 2.15
CA PRO A 396 47.28 8.95 1.66
C PRO A 396 46.71 10.20 0.97
N ALA A 397 45.65 10.05 0.17
CA ALA A 397 45.12 11.17 -0.62
C ALA A 397 44.69 12.38 0.23
N ASP A 398 44.19 12.15 1.44
CA ASP A 398 43.69 13.20 2.33
C ASP A 398 44.77 13.83 3.24
N GLY A 399 45.96 13.26 3.33
CA GLY A 399 46.98 13.76 4.26
C GLY A 399 48.35 13.12 4.13
N VAL A 400 49.23 13.41 5.08
CA VAL A 400 50.60 12.92 5.13
C VAL A 400 50.99 12.53 6.54
N TRP A 401 51.62 11.37 6.67
CA TRP A 401 52.27 10.96 7.91
C TRP A 401 53.66 11.54 7.99
N SER A 402 54.01 11.97 9.20
CA SER A 402 55.35 12.45 9.54
C SER A 402 55.70 11.98 10.94
N VAL A 403 56.99 11.94 11.24
CA VAL A 403 57.48 11.61 12.57
C VAL A 403 58.37 12.76 13.08
N GLY A 404 58.15 13.14 14.32
CA GLY A 404 59.01 14.04 15.09
C GLY A 404 59.76 13.26 16.17
N GLY A 405 60.87 13.82 16.64
CA GLY A 405 61.76 13.18 17.62
C GLY A 405 63.19 13.02 17.10
N GLY A 406 64.16 13.08 18.01
CA GLY A 406 65.57 12.99 17.63
C GLY A 406 65.94 11.58 17.15
N GLY A 407 66.11 11.40 15.84
CA GLY A 407 66.50 10.12 15.24
C GLY A 407 65.35 9.14 14.99
N SER A 408 64.10 9.58 15.11
CA SER A 408 62.93 8.76 14.81
C SER A 408 62.68 8.63 13.30
N THR A 409 62.24 7.45 12.87
CA THR A 409 61.92 7.15 11.47
C THR A 409 60.51 6.59 11.33
N LEU A 410 59.96 6.68 10.12
CA LEU A 410 58.60 6.30 9.77
C LEU A 410 58.62 5.27 8.63
N SER A 411 57.85 4.20 8.75
CA SER A 411 57.71 3.18 7.71
C SER A 411 56.32 2.53 7.72
N LEU A 412 56.01 1.79 6.65
CA LEU A 412 54.84 0.89 6.60
C LEU A 412 55.25 -0.50 7.10
N ASP A 413 54.39 -1.13 7.89
CA ASP A 413 54.57 -2.51 8.36
C ASP A 413 53.47 -3.41 7.79
N SER A 414 53.84 -4.29 6.86
CA SER A 414 52.92 -5.26 6.26
C SER A 414 52.78 -6.54 7.08
N THR A 415 53.53 -6.71 8.15
CA THR A 415 53.57 -7.94 8.96
C THR A 415 52.72 -7.81 10.21
N ASP A 416 52.86 -6.71 10.95
CA ASP A 416 52.15 -6.46 12.20
C ASP A 416 51.11 -5.35 11.97
N LYS A 417 49.89 -5.78 11.65
CA LYS A 417 48.74 -4.93 11.27
C LYS A 417 47.44 -5.60 11.72
N VAL A 418 46.36 -4.85 11.75
CA VAL A 418 45.02 -5.30 12.12
C VAL A 418 44.07 -5.28 10.93
N MET A 419 44.02 -4.16 10.21
CA MET A 419 43.15 -3.98 9.06
C MET A 419 44.03 -3.77 7.81
N GLY A 420 43.45 -3.98 6.63
CA GLY A 420 44.13 -3.69 5.37
C GLY A 420 45.44 -4.45 5.14
N SER A 421 46.37 -3.78 4.47
CA SER A 421 47.64 -4.32 3.99
C SER A 421 48.83 -3.82 4.80
N TYR A 422 48.73 -2.66 5.47
CA TYR A 422 49.82 -2.03 6.20
C TYR A 422 49.34 -1.33 7.49
N SER A 423 50.22 -1.27 8.48
CA SER A 423 50.10 -0.31 9.58
C SER A 423 51.20 0.75 9.52
N ILE A 424 50.98 1.88 10.17
CA ILE A 424 51.98 2.95 10.27
C ILE A 424 52.90 2.67 11.45
N LYS A 425 54.18 2.43 11.16
CA LYS A 425 55.19 2.09 12.16
C LYS A 425 56.16 3.26 12.39
N THR A 426 56.41 3.56 13.66
CA THR A 426 57.55 4.37 14.07
C THR A 426 58.75 3.48 14.43
N SER A 427 59.96 3.95 14.16
CA SER A 427 61.18 3.25 14.55
C SER A 427 62.22 4.18 15.16
N GLY A 428 62.63 3.89 16.40
CA GLY A 428 63.71 4.58 17.13
C GLY A 428 63.45 6.04 17.55
N GLY A 429 64.46 6.64 18.20
CA GLY A 429 64.55 8.06 18.57
C GLY A 429 63.89 8.49 19.89
N SER A 430 64.52 9.40 20.64
CA SER A 430 63.97 9.88 21.91
C SER A 430 62.81 10.87 21.70
N GLY A 431 61.71 10.70 22.43
CA GLY A 431 60.54 11.59 22.36
C GLY A 431 59.76 11.49 21.06
N THR A 432 59.53 10.28 20.54
CA THR A 432 58.85 10.03 19.27
C THR A 432 57.43 10.57 19.24
N VAL A 433 57.09 11.30 18.17
CA VAL A 433 55.76 11.82 17.89
C VAL A 433 55.36 11.40 16.48
N LEU A 434 54.30 10.61 16.36
CA LEU A 434 53.73 10.30 15.06
C LEU A 434 52.63 11.31 14.75
N VAL A 435 52.68 11.98 13.60
CA VAL A 435 51.74 13.03 13.22
C VAL A 435 51.11 12.71 11.88
N PHE A 436 49.79 12.63 11.85
CA PHE A 436 49.00 12.67 10.63
C PHE A 436 48.54 14.11 10.39
N THR A 437 48.97 14.71 9.28
CA THR A 437 48.56 16.05 8.87
C THR A 437 47.62 15.95 7.68
N LEU A 438 46.40 16.46 7.84
CA LEU A 438 45.44 16.56 6.74
C LEU A 438 45.86 17.66 5.76
N ASN A 439 45.65 17.40 4.47
CA ASN A 439 45.86 18.37 3.40
C ASN A 439 44.87 19.54 3.54
N ALA A 440 45.21 20.69 2.97
CA ALA A 440 44.31 21.85 2.98
C ALA A 440 42.97 21.50 2.28
N GLY A 441 41.85 21.83 2.92
CA GLY A 441 40.50 21.47 2.47
C GLY A 441 40.06 20.05 2.88
N LYS A 442 40.89 19.31 3.64
CA LYS A 442 40.60 17.97 4.18
C LYS A 442 40.48 17.96 5.70
N GLU A 443 40.44 19.13 6.33
CA GLU A 443 40.24 19.27 7.76
C GLU A 443 38.93 18.62 8.21
N VAL A 444 38.95 18.00 9.38
CA VAL A 444 37.82 17.22 9.90
C VAL A 444 36.94 18.10 10.78
N ASN A 445 35.66 18.18 10.42
CA ASN A 445 34.63 18.73 11.29
C ASN A 445 34.18 17.69 12.33
N CYS A 446 34.76 17.76 13.52
CA CYS A 446 34.43 16.88 14.65
C CYS A 446 33.04 17.14 15.25
N ASN A 447 32.37 18.25 14.93
CA ASN A 447 30.96 18.43 15.28
C ASN A 447 30.05 17.56 14.40
N LEU A 448 30.46 17.25 13.16
CA LEU A 448 29.77 16.32 12.26
C LEU A 448 30.21 14.87 12.46
N TYR A 449 31.49 14.63 12.77
CA TYR A 449 32.05 13.31 13.09
C TYR A 449 32.50 13.25 14.57
N PRO A 450 31.56 12.99 15.51
CA PRO A 450 31.80 13.13 16.94
C PRO A 450 32.50 11.91 17.57
N SER A 451 33.23 11.12 16.79
CA SER A 451 34.00 9.99 17.29
C SER A 451 35.29 9.85 16.49
N LEU A 452 36.42 9.78 17.19
CA LEU A 452 37.73 9.38 16.65
C LEU A 452 38.00 7.93 17.05
N THR A 453 38.30 7.08 16.07
CA THR A 453 38.63 5.67 16.29
C THR A 453 39.97 5.35 15.66
N PHE A 454 40.80 4.62 16.39
CA PHE A 454 42.07 4.08 15.90
C PHE A 454 42.49 2.85 16.70
N GLN A 455 43.43 2.09 16.17
CA GLN A 455 44.11 1.02 16.87
C GLN A 455 45.57 1.39 17.07
N LEU A 456 46.08 1.14 18.27
CA LEU A 456 47.46 1.43 18.62
C LEU A 456 48.06 0.20 19.28
N LYS A 457 49.31 -0.10 18.93
CA LYS A 457 50.13 -1.13 19.56
C LYS A 457 51.46 -0.54 20.02
N PRO A 458 51.70 -0.43 21.33
CA PRO A 458 53.00 -0.05 21.86
C PRO A 458 53.97 -1.22 21.88
N GLU A 459 55.27 -0.92 21.83
CA GLU A 459 56.31 -1.85 22.28
C GLU A 459 56.15 -2.16 23.77
N ALA A 460 56.59 -3.35 24.20
CA ALA A 460 56.50 -3.76 25.60
C ALA A 460 57.25 -2.78 26.53
N GLY A 461 56.64 -2.42 27.67
CA GLY A 461 57.21 -1.51 28.67
C GLY A 461 56.84 -0.04 28.51
N TYR A 462 56.07 0.34 27.47
CA TYR A 462 55.74 1.75 27.20
C TYR A 462 54.23 1.98 26.93
N PRO A 463 53.36 1.82 27.94
CA PRO A 463 51.91 1.85 27.75
C PRO A 463 51.30 3.27 27.64
N TYR A 464 52.04 4.34 27.97
CA TYR A 464 51.47 5.68 28.14
C TYR A 464 51.59 6.54 26.87
N PHE A 465 50.44 6.98 26.35
CA PHE A 465 50.37 7.85 25.17
C PHE A 465 49.59 9.13 25.46
N THR A 466 49.88 10.16 24.68
CA THR A 466 49.05 11.35 24.58
C THR A 466 48.57 11.51 23.14
N ILE A 467 47.27 11.54 22.94
CA ILE A 467 46.65 11.91 21.65
C ILE A 467 46.45 13.41 21.67
N GLN A 468 46.84 14.06 20.59
CA GLN A 468 46.69 15.49 20.40
C GLN A 468 45.96 15.77 19.11
N LEU A 469 44.97 16.66 19.17
CA LEU A 469 44.37 17.28 18.00
C LEU A 469 44.88 18.72 17.89
N GLU A 470 45.16 19.16 16.67
CA GLU A 470 45.53 20.54 16.34
C GLU A 470 44.58 21.09 15.28
N ASP A 471 44.01 22.27 15.50
CA ASP A 471 43.16 22.95 14.52
C ASP A 471 43.99 23.74 13.48
N THR A 472 43.32 24.35 12.49
CA THR A 472 43.98 25.15 11.45
C THR A 472 44.70 26.39 11.97
N ALA A 473 44.33 26.88 13.16
CA ALA A 473 44.95 28.01 13.83
C ALA A 473 46.08 27.61 14.79
N GLY A 474 46.39 26.31 14.91
CA GLY A 474 47.44 25.79 15.77
C GLY A 474 47.02 25.64 17.23
N MET A 475 45.73 25.73 17.56
CA MET A 475 45.24 25.45 18.91
C MET A 475 45.22 23.95 19.14
N ILE A 476 45.45 23.54 20.38
CA ILE A 476 45.71 22.16 20.74
C ILE A 476 44.77 21.68 21.85
N VAL A 477 44.28 20.44 21.69
CA VAL A 477 43.60 19.68 22.75
C VAL A 477 44.20 18.29 22.88
N ARG A 478 44.20 17.73 24.10
CA ARG A 478 44.90 16.47 24.44
C ARG A 478 44.03 15.46 25.18
N ARG A 479 44.36 14.19 24.99
CA ARG A 479 43.86 13.05 25.74
C ARG A 479 45.01 12.15 26.14
N HIS A 480 45.08 11.80 27.42
CA HIS A 480 46.06 10.87 27.95
C HIS A 480 45.43 9.47 28.06
N LEU A 481 46.17 8.44 27.66
CA LEU A 481 45.71 7.06 27.69
C LEU A 481 46.83 6.09 28.07
N GLN A 482 46.41 4.94 28.59
CA GLN A 482 47.26 3.81 28.90
C GLN A 482 46.79 2.61 28.07
N ILE A 483 47.67 2.04 27.25
CA ILE A 483 47.39 0.90 26.38
C ILE A 483 48.06 -0.37 26.90
N PRO A 484 47.42 -1.55 26.83
CA PRO A 484 48.08 -2.81 27.15
C PRO A 484 49.35 -3.06 26.33
N ASP A 485 50.45 -3.37 27.03
CA ASP A 485 51.76 -3.61 26.42
C ASP A 485 51.75 -4.71 25.36
N GLY A 486 52.42 -4.45 24.23
CA GLY A 486 52.68 -5.44 23.17
C GLY A 486 51.44 -5.97 22.45
N LYS A 487 50.26 -5.40 22.68
CA LYS A 487 48.99 -5.83 22.08
C LYS A 487 48.29 -4.68 21.36
N TRP A 488 47.63 -5.01 20.26
CA TRP A 488 46.73 -4.09 19.59
C TRP A 488 45.54 -3.76 20.50
N SER A 489 45.22 -2.48 20.61
CA SER A 489 44.07 -1.99 21.38
C SER A 489 43.26 -1.01 20.56
N LEU A 490 41.95 -1.25 20.47
CA LEU A 490 41.00 -0.34 19.85
C LEU A 490 40.67 0.79 20.81
N GLN A 491 40.92 2.01 20.35
CA GLN A 491 40.63 3.25 21.06
C GLN A 491 39.49 3.97 20.35
N ASN A 492 38.51 4.44 21.10
CA ASN A 492 37.42 5.27 20.61
C ASN A 492 37.23 6.45 21.56
N PHE A 493 37.41 7.65 21.04
CA PHE A 493 37.22 8.89 21.78
C PHE A 493 36.09 9.70 21.18
N PRO A 494 35.14 10.19 21.98
CA PRO A 494 34.19 11.17 21.51
C PRO A 494 34.88 12.51 21.25
N THR A 495 34.53 13.14 20.14
CA THR A 495 35.11 14.40 19.64
C THR A 495 34.01 15.42 19.37
N GLY A 496 34.40 16.68 19.17
CA GLY A 496 33.48 17.77 18.90
C GLY A 496 33.18 18.61 20.13
N LYS A 497 32.59 19.79 19.91
CA LYS A 497 32.36 20.81 20.95
C LYS A 497 31.56 20.28 22.15
N ARG A 498 30.61 19.37 21.91
CA ARG A 498 29.79 18.72 22.96
C ARG A 498 30.59 17.83 23.90
N HIS A 499 31.76 17.38 23.47
CA HIS A 499 32.69 16.55 24.23
C HIS A 499 33.98 17.31 24.56
N SER A 500 33.96 18.65 24.53
CA SER A 500 35.17 19.44 24.80
C SER A 500 35.63 19.35 26.25
N ASP A 501 34.73 19.09 27.19
CA ASP A 501 34.98 18.82 28.62
C ASP A 501 35.85 17.59 28.84
N GLN A 502 35.82 16.67 27.89
CA GLN A 502 36.58 15.45 27.90
C GLN A 502 38.03 15.66 27.43
N TRP A 503 38.35 16.75 26.75
CA TRP A 503 39.69 17.00 26.23
C TRP A 503 40.41 18.08 27.04
N GLU A 504 41.69 17.83 27.35
CA GLU A 504 42.52 18.82 28.04
C GLU A 504 42.94 19.91 27.04
N GLN A 505 42.49 21.14 27.27
CA GLN A 505 42.90 22.27 26.43
C GLN A 505 44.29 22.74 26.80
N SER A 506 45.13 22.98 25.79
CA SER A 506 46.47 23.52 26.03
C SER A 506 46.37 24.94 26.61
N ILE A 507 47.09 25.19 27.72
CA ILE A 507 47.18 26.52 28.34
C ILE A 507 47.82 27.59 27.42
N PHE A 508 48.47 27.16 26.35
CA PHE A 508 49.11 28.02 25.35
C PHE A 508 48.18 28.35 24.17
N ASN A 509 46.93 27.89 24.19
CA ASN A 509 45.96 28.25 23.17
C ASN A 509 45.65 29.75 23.26
N ALA A 510 45.92 30.48 22.18
CA ALA A 510 45.60 31.91 22.07
C ALA A 510 44.09 32.17 21.88
N GLN A 511 43.32 31.14 21.50
CA GLN A 511 41.88 31.18 21.28
C GLN A 511 41.24 29.80 21.55
N PRO A 512 39.91 29.69 21.68
CA PRO A 512 39.25 28.40 21.81
C PRO A 512 39.56 27.47 20.63
N PHE A 513 39.71 26.18 20.91
CA PHE A 513 39.94 25.17 19.87
C PHE A 513 38.75 25.06 18.92
N ASP A 514 39.02 25.10 17.61
CA ASP A 514 38.01 24.96 16.57
C ASP A 514 37.78 23.49 16.20
N TRP A 515 36.68 22.94 16.73
CA TRP A 515 36.24 21.58 16.45
C TRP A 515 35.73 21.36 15.02
N GLU A 516 35.52 22.42 14.24
CA GLU A 516 35.07 22.30 12.84
C GLU A 516 36.23 22.14 11.86
N ASN A 517 37.44 22.51 12.27
CA ASN A 517 38.62 22.58 11.39
C ASN A 517 39.84 21.87 12.00
N VAL A 518 39.68 20.59 12.36
CA VAL A 518 40.79 19.79 12.90
C VAL A 518 41.74 19.39 11.78
N LYS A 519 43.01 19.77 11.89
CA LYS A 519 44.03 19.63 10.84
C LYS A 519 45.05 18.53 11.11
N LYS A 520 45.45 18.32 12.37
CA LYS A 520 46.44 17.30 12.71
C LYS A 520 45.96 16.39 13.83
N LEU A 521 46.34 15.12 13.72
CA LEU A 521 46.26 14.12 14.77
C LEU A 521 47.67 13.66 15.11
N SER A 522 48.06 13.75 16.37
CA SER A 522 49.39 13.35 16.81
C SER A 522 49.32 12.33 17.94
N PHE A 523 50.21 11.35 17.89
CA PHE A 523 50.40 10.30 18.88
C PHE A 523 51.76 10.50 19.53
N TYR A 524 51.76 10.94 20.78
CA TYR A 524 52.96 11.19 21.57
C TYR A 524 53.23 10.03 22.52
N ILE A 525 54.49 9.60 22.58
CA ILE A 525 54.99 8.74 23.64
C ILE A 525 56.04 9.53 24.44
N SER A 526 55.84 9.67 25.76
CA SER A 526 56.77 10.44 26.60
C SER A 526 57.86 9.51 27.12
N THR A 527 58.92 9.34 26.34
CA THR A 527 60.05 8.46 26.68
C THR A 527 61.39 9.13 26.39
N THR A 528 62.37 8.87 27.24
CA THR A 528 63.77 9.31 27.05
C THR A 528 64.57 8.35 26.17
N VAL A 529 63.95 7.25 25.72
CA VAL A 529 64.54 6.17 24.91
C VAL A 529 63.70 5.97 23.65
N GLY A 530 64.34 5.44 22.60
CA GLY A 530 63.67 5.10 21.34
C GLY A 530 62.72 3.94 21.50
N VAL A 531 61.46 4.16 21.15
CA VAL A 531 60.38 3.17 21.25
C VAL A 531 59.61 3.12 19.95
N ASP A 532 59.44 1.90 19.44
CA ASP A 532 58.61 1.63 18.28
C ASP A 532 57.13 1.53 18.70
N PHE A 533 56.22 2.05 17.91
CA PHE A 533 54.80 1.78 18.05
C PHE A 533 54.10 1.84 16.71
N ARG A 534 52.92 1.24 16.64
CA ARG A 534 52.14 1.13 15.40
C ARG A 534 50.74 1.70 15.57
N VAL A 535 50.28 2.42 14.56
CA VAL A 535 48.90 2.92 14.44
C VAL A 535 48.25 2.26 13.22
N ASP A 536 47.00 1.85 13.38
CA ASP A 536 46.20 1.22 12.32
C ASP A 536 44.71 1.56 12.46
N ASN A 537 43.89 1.32 11.42
CA ASN A 537 42.43 1.48 11.42
C ASN A 537 41.95 2.85 11.93
N LEU A 538 42.56 3.92 11.40
CA LEU A 538 42.32 5.31 11.82
C LEU A 538 41.21 5.98 11.01
N PHE A 539 40.14 6.39 11.68
CA PHE A 539 39.03 7.14 11.09
C PHE A 539 38.22 7.92 12.13
N PHE A 540 37.51 8.94 11.66
CA PHE A 540 36.41 9.56 12.39
C PHE A 540 35.08 8.92 12.01
N ASN A 541 34.09 8.90 12.89
CA ASN A 541 32.82 8.20 12.68
C ASN A 541 31.64 8.91 13.38
N LYS A 542 30.47 8.27 13.30
CA LYS A 542 29.19 8.69 13.88
C LYS A 542 28.58 9.94 13.24
N CYS A 543 29.03 10.28 12.04
CA CYS A 543 28.28 11.20 11.20
C CYS A 543 27.02 10.48 10.72
N ARG A 544 25.92 11.22 10.57
CA ARG A 544 24.72 10.69 9.93
C ARG A 544 24.90 10.73 8.42
N TRP A 545 24.46 9.67 7.75
CA TRP A 545 24.17 9.76 6.32
C TRP A 545 23.16 10.88 6.09
N SER A 546 23.29 11.65 5.02
CA SER A 546 22.43 12.81 4.81
C SER A 546 22.19 13.13 3.34
N GLY A 547 21.00 13.64 3.05
CA GLY A 547 20.61 14.17 1.74
C GLY A 547 19.76 15.42 1.90
N VAL A 548 19.92 16.37 0.99
CA VAL A 548 19.16 17.63 0.98
C VAL A 548 18.71 17.92 -0.44
N GLU A 549 17.43 18.22 -0.59
CA GLU A 549 16.81 18.56 -1.88
C GLU A 549 15.92 19.78 -1.72
N GLU A 550 15.92 20.67 -2.73
CA GLU A 550 15.14 21.90 -2.68
C GLU A 550 14.60 22.34 -4.05
N ASP A 551 13.45 23.03 -4.05
CA ASP A 551 12.80 23.56 -5.26
C ASP A 551 12.65 25.08 -5.18
N LEU A 552 13.54 25.80 -5.89
CA LEU A 552 13.60 27.27 -5.86
C LEU A 552 12.35 27.93 -6.46
N VAL A 553 11.68 27.28 -7.43
CA VAL A 553 10.47 27.79 -8.05
C VAL A 553 9.31 27.77 -7.03
N SER A 554 9.15 26.67 -6.31
CA SER A 554 8.19 26.51 -5.22
C SER A 554 8.49 27.48 -4.07
N GLN A 555 9.76 27.66 -3.71
CA GLN A 555 10.16 28.66 -2.71
C GLN A 555 9.75 30.07 -3.11
N SER A 556 9.92 30.44 -4.39
CA SER A 556 9.51 31.77 -4.89
C SER A 556 7.99 31.99 -4.83
N LYS A 557 7.19 30.93 -4.98
CA LYS A 557 5.72 30.99 -4.99
C LYS A 557 5.10 30.88 -3.59
N TYR A 558 5.64 30.02 -2.73
CA TYR A 558 5.00 29.60 -1.47
C TYR A 558 5.83 29.92 -0.21
N GLY A 559 6.98 30.58 -0.37
CA GLY A 559 7.94 30.86 0.70
C GLY A 559 8.75 29.63 1.11
N LEU A 560 9.85 29.82 1.85
CA LEU A 560 10.68 28.71 2.33
C LEU A 560 9.91 27.88 3.38
N ARG A 561 9.78 26.58 3.12
CA ARG A 561 9.05 25.61 3.97
C ARG A 561 9.85 24.32 4.09
N GLU A 562 10.42 24.10 5.27
CA GLU A 562 11.38 23.03 5.50
C GLU A 562 10.76 21.80 6.18
N LEU A 563 11.27 20.61 5.83
CA LEU A 563 10.97 19.36 6.52
C LEU A 563 12.27 18.61 6.80
N ALA A 564 12.43 18.11 8.02
CA ALA A 564 13.50 17.20 8.39
C ALA A 564 12.93 15.81 8.71
N ILE A 565 13.53 14.78 8.13
CA ILE A 565 13.16 13.37 8.33
C ILE A 565 14.38 12.63 8.86
N THR A 566 14.18 11.75 9.84
CA THR A 566 15.22 10.85 10.35
C THR A 566 14.76 9.41 10.15
N ASP A 567 15.54 8.63 9.42
CA ASP A 567 15.29 7.22 9.13
C ASP A 567 16.57 6.41 9.35
N GLU A 568 16.65 5.71 10.47
CA GLU A 568 17.83 4.92 10.86
C GLU A 568 18.06 3.70 9.94
N THR A 569 17.16 3.40 8.99
CA THR A 569 17.34 2.31 8.02
C THR A 569 18.19 2.72 6.81
N LEU A 570 18.43 4.03 6.61
CA LEU A 570 19.20 4.56 5.49
C LEU A 570 20.70 4.60 5.84
N VAL A 571 21.51 3.84 5.09
CA VAL A 571 22.96 3.67 5.33
C VAL A 571 23.86 4.23 4.22
N SER A 572 23.37 5.20 3.44
CA SER A 572 24.17 5.93 2.44
C SER A 572 23.61 7.34 2.18
N ASP A 573 24.48 8.27 1.74
CA ASP A 573 24.04 9.63 1.36
C ASP A 573 23.14 9.59 0.13
N ASP A 574 23.44 8.72 -0.84
CA ASP A 574 22.63 8.53 -2.05
C ASP A 574 21.20 8.10 -1.72
N ALA A 575 21.03 7.16 -0.78
CA ALA A 575 19.70 6.76 -0.31
C ALA A 575 18.97 7.92 0.37
N CYS A 576 19.68 8.73 1.18
CA CYS A 576 19.08 9.90 1.82
C CYS A 576 18.66 10.96 0.79
N SER A 577 19.48 11.23 -0.24
CA SER A 577 19.16 12.19 -1.31
C SER A 577 17.97 11.74 -2.15
N LYS A 578 17.86 10.44 -2.46
CA LYS A 578 16.69 9.89 -3.17
C LYS A 578 15.41 10.09 -2.37
N VAL A 579 15.41 9.77 -1.08
CA VAL A 579 14.27 10.02 -0.19
C VAL A 579 13.94 11.51 -0.10
N ALA A 580 14.96 12.38 -0.03
CA ALA A 580 14.76 13.83 -0.01
C ALA A 580 14.09 14.34 -1.30
N ALA A 581 14.52 13.85 -2.47
CA ALA A 581 13.97 14.20 -3.77
C ALA A 581 12.51 13.73 -3.91
N ALA A 582 12.19 12.58 -3.33
CA ALA A 582 10.84 12.02 -3.31
C ALA A 582 9.86 12.89 -2.53
N GLU A 583 10.22 13.20 -1.29
CA GLU A 583 9.43 14.04 -0.41
C GLU A 583 9.27 15.44 -1.00
N LEU A 584 10.32 15.96 -1.67
CA LEU A 584 10.27 17.24 -2.35
C LEU A 584 9.28 17.20 -3.51
N ASN A 585 9.39 16.23 -4.43
CA ASN A 585 8.48 16.13 -5.56
C ASN A 585 7.01 15.99 -5.13
N TYR A 586 6.78 15.30 -4.03
CA TYR A 586 5.45 15.11 -3.48
C TYR A 586 4.86 16.36 -2.82
N ARG A 587 5.71 17.19 -2.18
CA ARG A 587 5.27 18.30 -1.33
C ARG A 587 5.63 19.68 -1.86
N LYS A 588 6.34 19.80 -2.99
CA LYS A 588 6.73 21.09 -3.56
C LYS A 588 5.55 21.92 -4.05
N SER A 589 4.41 21.29 -4.32
CA SER A 589 3.18 21.98 -4.78
C SER A 589 2.05 21.82 -3.76
N PRO A 590 1.10 22.78 -3.70
CA PRO A 590 -0.13 22.63 -2.93
C PRO A 590 -0.86 21.36 -3.34
N ALA A 591 -1.50 20.70 -2.38
CA ALA A 591 -2.44 19.65 -2.71
C ALA A 591 -3.69 20.30 -3.32
N GLU A 592 -4.09 19.83 -4.49
CA GLU A 592 -5.34 20.21 -5.14
C GLU A 592 -6.42 19.22 -4.72
N PHE A 593 -7.44 19.71 -4.02
CA PHE A 593 -8.62 18.93 -3.67
C PHE A 593 -9.77 19.41 -4.54
N LEU A 594 -10.31 18.49 -5.33
CA LEU A 594 -11.43 18.77 -6.20
C LEU A 594 -12.60 17.88 -5.81
N LYS A 595 -13.71 18.49 -5.38
CA LYS A 595 -14.97 17.78 -5.12
C LYS A 595 -15.98 18.19 -6.17
N VAL A 596 -16.50 17.22 -6.90
CA VAL A 596 -17.45 17.46 -7.99
C VAL A 596 -18.73 16.70 -7.69
N MET A 597 -19.85 17.40 -7.62
CA MET A 597 -21.16 16.79 -7.59
C MET A 597 -21.76 16.84 -8.99
N VAL A 598 -22.33 15.73 -9.43
CA VAL A 598 -22.99 15.61 -10.72
C VAL A 598 -24.37 15.00 -10.60
N ILE A 599 -25.18 15.20 -11.64
CA ILE A 599 -26.42 14.43 -11.79
C ILE A 599 -26.04 12.94 -11.90
N GLY A 600 -26.65 12.11 -11.08
CA GLY A 600 -26.16 10.77 -10.81
C GLY A 600 -26.10 9.85 -12.04
N ASP A 601 -24.99 9.13 -12.15
CA ASP A 601 -24.72 8.11 -13.16
C ASP A 601 -24.00 6.92 -12.50
N PRO A 602 -24.57 5.70 -12.51
CA PRO A 602 -23.98 4.54 -11.85
C PRO A 602 -22.74 3.98 -12.58
N ASN A 603 -22.39 4.51 -13.76
CA ASN A 603 -21.17 4.14 -14.47
C ASN A 603 -19.93 4.88 -13.93
N ILE A 604 -20.10 5.92 -13.11
CA ILE A 604 -18.98 6.62 -12.49
C ILE A 604 -18.46 5.77 -11.33
N VAL A 605 -17.26 5.19 -11.49
CA VAL A 605 -16.68 4.28 -10.49
C VAL A 605 -15.32 4.78 -10.00
N ALA A 606 -14.99 4.44 -8.74
CA ALA A 606 -13.68 4.77 -8.17
C ALA A 606 -12.53 4.03 -8.90
N GLY A 607 -11.36 4.66 -8.95
CA GLY A 607 -10.14 4.15 -9.58
C GLY A 607 -9.98 4.48 -11.07
N GLU A 608 -10.98 5.09 -11.70
CA GLU A 608 -10.88 5.59 -13.07
C GLU A 608 -10.35 7.03 -13.13
N THR A 609 -9.76 7.41 -14.24
CA THR A 609 -9.44 8.80 -14.56
C THR A 609 -10.61 9.45 -15.29
N ILE A 610 -11.00 10.65 -14.88
CA ILE A 610 -12.09 11.42 -15.51
C ILE A 610 -11.62 12.83 -15.88
N HIS A 611 -12.11 13.30 -17.02
CA HIS A 611 -11.80 14.65 -17.49
C HIS A 611 -12.80 15.65 -16.90
N VAL A 612 -12.29 16.70 -16.25
CA VAL A 612 -13.11 17.76 -15.65
C VAL A 612 -12.79 19.08 -16.34
N VAL A 613 -13.85 19.76 -16.77
CA VAL A 613 -13.77 21.11 -17.33
C VAL A 613 -14.69 22.02 -16.53
N SER A 614 -14.11 23.06 -15.91
CA SER A 614 -14.85 24.10 -15.20
C SER A 614 -14.20 25.46 -15.50
N SER A 615 -14.83 26.23 -16.40
CA SER A 615 -14.22 27.43 -16.97
C SER A 615 -14.04 28.58 -15.98
N ASN A 616 -14.94 28.73 -14.99
CA ASN A 616 -14.85 29.82 -14.01
C ASN A 616 -13.76 29.56 -12.95
N GLU A 617 -13.51 28.29 -12.66
CA GLU A 617 -12.55 27.78 -11.68
C GLU A 617 -11.18 27.52 -12.32
N ASN A 618 -11.07 27.71 -13.65
CA ASN A 618 -9.88 27.46 -14.46
C ASN A 618 -9.36 26.02 -14.34
N ILE A 619 -10.31 25.07 -14.37
CA ILE A 619 -10.05 23.63 -14.34
C ILE A 619 -10.25 23.06 -15.74
N ASP A 620 -9.22 22.42 -16.26
CA ASP A 620 -9.24 21.64 -17.50
C ASP A 620 -8.15 20.57 -17.38
N GLY A 621 -8.56 19.37 -16.95
CA GLY A 621 -7.60 18.34 -16.56
C GLY A 621 -8.19 16.96 -16.36
N ASN A 622 -7.30 15.97 -16.38
CA ASN A 622 -7.64 14.60 -16.05
C ASN A 622 -7.33 14.35 -14.58
N TYR A 623 -8.34 13.90 -13.84
CA TYR A 623 -8.23 13.63 -12.42
C TYR A 623 -8.58 12.18 -12.13
N ARG A 624 -7.86 11.58 -11.19
CA ARG A 624 -8.16 10.23 -10.73
C ARG A 624 -9.29 10.28 -9.68
N ILE A 625 -10.31 9.45 -9.87
CA ILE A 625 -11.44 9.34 -8.95
C ILE A 625 -11.02 8.49 -7.74
N GLN A 626 -10.84 9.12 -6.59
CA GLN A 626 -10.50 8.42 -5.35
C GLN A 626 -11.71 7.72 -4.74
N SER A 627 -12.85 8.42 -4.70
CA SER A 627 -14.10 7.88 -4.19
C SER A 627 -15.31 8.53 -4.86
N VAL A 628 -16.43 7.81 -4.85
CA VAL A 628 -17.71 8.23 -5.41
C VAL A 628 -18.81 7.89 -4.41
N ASP A 629 -19.63 8.87 -4.06
CA ASP A 629 -20.86 8.67 -3.30
C ASP A 629 -22.07 8.80 -4.21
N HIS A 630 -22.70 7.68 -4.54
CA HIS A 630 -24.00 7.67 -5.22
C HIS A 630 -25.11 7.81 -4.18
N HIS A 631 -25.91 8.86 -4.26
CA HIS A 631 -27.05 9.11 -3.38
C HIS A 631 -28.35 9.11 -4.17
N MET A 632 -29.35 8.34 -3.74
CA MET A 632 -30.67 8.27 -4.33
C MET A 632 -31.76 8.24 -3.24
N ASN A 633 -32.85 8.98 -3.44
CA ASN A 633 -34.00 8.98 -2.53
C ASN A 633 -35.33 8.64 -3.24
N ASP A 634 -36.40 8.49 -2.45
CA ASP A 634 -37.76 8.20 -2.93
C ASP A 634 -38.46 9.39 -3.60
N GLU A 635 -37.89 10.59 -3.49
CA GLU A 635 -38.33 11.79 -4.23
C GLU A 635 -37.82 11.81 -5.68
N GLY A 636 -36.94 10.86 -6.04
CA GLY A 636 -36.40 10.73 -7.40
C GLY A 636 -35.16 11.59 -7.65
N GLU A 637 -34.50 12.06 -6.59
CA GLU A 637 -33.16 12.64 -6.69
C GLU A 637 -32.13 11.52 -6.83
N PHE A 638 -31.17 11.74 -7.72
CA PHE A 638 -30.02 10.87 -7.87
C PHE A 638 -28.81 11.73 -8.22
N GLU A 639 -27.84 11.75 -7.30
CA GLU A 639 -26.61 12.54 -7.38
C GLU A 639 -25.40 11.64 -7.19
N SER A 640 -24.26 12.08 -7.72
CA SER A 640 -22.97 11.42 -7.51
C SER A 640 -21.95 12.46 -7.10
N LEU A 641 -21.36 12.29 -5.92
CA LEU A 641 -20.30 13.15 -5.40
C LEU A 641 -18.96 12.45 -5.60
N LEU A 642 -18.08 13.06 -6.38
CA LEU A 642 -16.76 12.55 -6.71
C LEU A 642 -15.72 13.29 -5.87
N THR A 643 -14.86 12.53 -5.20
CA THR A 643 -13.62 13.06 -4.61
C THR A 643 -12.48 12.80 -5.58
N LEU A 644 -11.95 13.88 -6.15
CA LEU A 644 -10.93 13.84 -7.19
C LEU A 644 -9.60 14.34 -6.63
N ILE A 645 -8.52 13.66 -7.02
CA ILE A 645 -7.15 14.06 -6.67
C ILE A 645 -6.36 14.27 -7.95
N ALA A 646 -5.71 15.42 -8.08
CA ALA A 646 -4.57 15.58 -8.97
C ALA A 646 -3.35 15.00 -8.25
N GLU A 647 -2.98 13.74 -8.52
CA GLU A 647 -1.82 13.14 -7.87
C GLU A 647 -0.53 13.68 -8.52
N PRO A 648 0.36 14.40 -7.79
CA PRO A 648 1.76 14.44 -8.17
C PRO A 648 2.37 13.05 -7.96
N PRO A 649 3.37 12.62 -8.78
CA PRO A 649 4.04 11.32 -8.65
C PRO A 649 4.50 11.08 -7.20
N ARG A 650 4.06 9.96 -6.60
CA ARG A 650 3.99 9.76 -5.14
C ARG A 650 5.14 8.89 -4.61
N LEU A 651 5.81 9.41 -3.57
CA LEU A 651 6.69 8.82 -2.53
C LEU A 651 7.01 7.33 -2.51
N ALA A 652 6.03 6.44 -2.71
CA ALA A 652 6.25 5.01 -2.75
C ALA A 652 7.11 4.58 -3.95
N GLU A 653 7.09 5.38 -5.03
CA GLU A 653 8.00 5.30 -6.18
C GLU A 653 9.47 5.24 -5.76
N ILE A 654 9.85 6.10 -4.82
CA ILE A 654 11.26 6.32 -4.51
C ILE A 654 11.66 5.60 -3.23
N ILE A 655 10.77 5.40 -2.26
CA ILE A 655 11.06 4.56 -1.09
C ILE A 655 11.25 3.10 -1.51
N SER A 656 10.50 2.61 -2.50
CA SER A 656 10.67 1.24 -3.03
C SER A 656 11.95 1.08 -3.86
N GLU A 657 12.30 2.04 -4.72
CA GLU A 657 13.59 2.04 -5.43
C GLU A 657 14.77 2.14 -4.46
N THR A 658 14.67 2.99 -3.44
CA THR A 658 15.73 3.18 -2.44
C THR A 658 15.92 1.92 -1.58
N ARG A 659 14.85 1.26 -1.13
CA ARG A 659 14.93 -0.03 -0.40
C ARG A 659 15.51 -1.15 -1.26
N ARG A 660 15.13 -1.20 -2.55
CA ARG A 660 15.66 -2.19 -3.49
C ARG A 660 17.16 -1.99 -3.76
N GLU A 661 17.62 -0.77 -3.94
CA GLU A 661 19.05 -0.47 -4.11
C GLU A 661 19.86 -0.69 -2.82
N LEU A 662 19.30 -0.39 -1.65
CA LEU A 662 19.86 -0.74 -0.34
C LEU A 662 20.01 -2.27 -0.18
N GLY A 663 19.04 -3.06 -0.67
CA GLY A 663 19.10 -4.51 -0.72
C GLY A 663 20.20 -5.07 -1.65
N VAL A 664 20.52 -4.36 -2.73
CA VAL A 664 21.62 -4.71 -3.64
C VAL A 664 22.98 -4.34 -3.05
N LEU A 665 23.09 -3.19 -2.36
CA LEU A 665 24.31 -2.72 -1.69
C LEU A 665 24.68 -3.56 -0.45
N THR A 666 23.69 -3.98 0.34
CA THR A 666 23.89 -4.92 1.46
C THR A 666 24.35 -6.31 0.97
N ARG A 667 23.94 -6.75 -0.22
CA ARG A 667 24.45 -8.00 -0.84
C ARG A 667 25.81 -7.85 -1.48
N GLY A 668 26.12 -6.70 -2.08
CA GLY A 668 27.45 -6.40 -2.61
C GLY A 668 28.52 -6.35 -1.51
N THR A 669 28.14 -5.94 -0.30
CA THR A 669 29.01 -5.96 0.88
C THR A 669 29.04 -7.32 1.59
N ALA A 670 27.96 -8.10 1.55
CA ALA A 670 27.93 -9.48 2.07
C ALA A 670 28.80 -10.44 1.25
N TYR A 671 28.89 -10.29 -0.08
CA TYR A 671 29.77 -11.12 -0.93
C TYR A 671 31.26 -10.83 -0.77
N ARG A 672 31.66 -9.72 -0.14
CA ARG A 672 33.06 -9.48 0.27
C ARG A 672 33.41 -10.03 1.66
N LYS A 673 32.43 -10.45 2.46
CA LYS A 673 32.65 -11.05 3.78
C LYS A 673 32.69 -12.59 3.78
N LEU A 674 32.56 -13.22 2.62
CA LEU A 674 32.76 -14.66 2.44
C LEU A 674 33.77 -14.91 1.30
N GLY A 675 35.03 -14.54 1.53
CA GLY A 675 36.09 -14.68 0.54
C GLY A 675 37.49 -14.40 1.06
N ARG A 676 37.97 -15.31 1.92
CA ARG A 676 39.35 -15.46 2.46
C ARG A 676 39.83 -14.46 3.50
#